data_AF-A0A3P9LFJ6-F1
#
_entry.id   AF-A0A3P9LFJ6-F1
#
_cell.length_a   1.000
_cell.length_b   1.000
_cell.length_c   1.000
_cell.angle_alpha   90.00
_cell.angle_beta   90.00
_cell.angle_gamma   90.00
#
_symmetry.space_group_name_H-M   'P 1'
#
loop_
_entity.id
_entity.type
_entity.pdbx_description
1 polymer ?
#
loop_
_entity_poly.entity_id
_entity_poly.type
_entity_poly.pdbx_seq_one_letter_code
_entity_poly.pdbx_strand_id
1 'polypeptide(L)'
;MLKNKNAELQKQSNESQKLLNKVNMLEDELFSHKNSLKGLSSNSEKVAENLKKEIHTLQNDKKVAERKADSLNAKISELSSSLTANFGTKQVEATSQKLPEVKWSTNIQYLIKYQLVDEEILRKLEMGFITPAEVEDLLVQPIDKPTAITGVYVESSKKKISFIEAAEKGFLAKTYALEFLEAQAATGSLADLATGQIHSVAEAVEMGIIDVSMKDKLMEAEKAVRGYVHKGRMLSVFQAMEERILDRYKGKKILEVQVATGGLINPETLTRVPACIAVEQGLLSKEILQSLYDPVSNPRGFHNPDTGQKAYYSEVLKTCLYDVDGGVFLTPFGERHLTSTSPLSPHKVSVVNSSCGSEMSTHEAFKGKHIDKKTYLSLSRLESEWQEKPITDPSGNMCHIITDNRSGRQICLESALSQRFLEASELESYRSGALSIYEIVDIIFSRMVIVEDVNSTIAGLWDVTQKKRLSILQGFQQGLTDRATALRLLESQACTGGICDPSSGEKLTLCDALNRGLVDEGLNQQLQPFEQAYNGIVDPLTGKTLTVSQAAQENLFPKDAAFRCIEFQLLTGGPIDPVTHDRVSPEEAIQRGLVDKVIASSLKDEKHHTKALSCPKTKRRITFKEALERSVFDCHTGLRLLEATKLHGFGAKSTFHYSTQRVQI
;
A
#
# COMPACT_ATOMS: atom_id res chain seq x y z
N MET A 1 -81.95 37.24 6.36
CA MET A 1 -80.80 37.87 5.68
C MET A 1 -79.85 38.61 6.63
N LEU A 2 -80.31 39.53 7.49
CA LEU A 2 -79.44 40.31 8.40
C LEU A 2 -78.63 39.49 9.42
N LYS A 3 -79.19 38.41 9.98
CA LYS A 3 -78.47 37.54 10.95
C LYS A 3 -77.27 36.79 10.34
N ASN A 4 -77.38 36.31 9.11
CA ASN A 4 -76.27 35.61 8.43
C ASN A 4 -75.14 36.58 8.09
N LYS A 5 -75.48 37.81 7.66
CA LYS A 5 -74.47 38.83 7.34
C LYS A 5 -73.69 39.29 8.57
N ASN A 6 -74.33 39.31 9.75
CA ASN A 6 -73.66 39.58 11.01
C ASN A 6 -72.70 38.45 11.44
N ALA A 7 -73.10 37.19 11.27
CA ALA A 7 -72.23 36.06 11.60
C ALA A 7 -70.97 36.00 10.71
N GLU A 8 -71.12 36.37 9.44
CA GLU A 8 -70.02 36.42 8.47
C GLU A 8 -69.03 37.57 8.75
N LEU A 9 -69.54 38.74 9.15
CA LEU A 9 -68.72 39.85 9.64
C LEU A 9 -67.98 39.52 10.94
N GLN A 10 -68.61 38.78 11.84
CA GLN A 10 -67.97 38.32 13.08
C GLN A 10 -66.82 37.35 12.80
N LYS A 11 -67.01 36.45 11.82
CA LYS A 11 -65.98 35.50 11.37
C LYS A 11 -64.80 36.23 10.73
N GLN A 12 -65.06 37.20 9.85
CA GLN A 12 -64.02 38.04 9.24
C GLN A 12 -63.26 38.89 10.27
N SER A 13 -63.95 39.39 11.29
CA SER A 13 -63.32 40.13 12.40
C SER A 13 -62.37 39.24 13.21
N ASN A 14 -62.79 38.03 13.57
CA ASN A 14 -61.94 37.07 14.28
C ASN A 14 -60.73 36.62 13.45
N GLU A 15 -60.90 36.45 12.14
CA GLU A 15 -59.83 36.07 11.22
C GLU A 15 -58.82 37.22 11.04
N SER A 16 -59.31 38.46 10.96
CA SER A 16 -58.47 39.67 10.95
C SER A 16 -57.68 39.82 12.25
N GLN A 17 -58.30 39.54 13.41
CA GLN A 17 -57.61 39.59 14.70
C GLN A 17 -56.50 38.52 14.80
N LYS A 18 -56.72 37.34 14.22
CA LYS A 18 -55.73 36.25 14.17
C LYS A 18 -54.55 36.60 13.27
N LEU A 19 -54.81 37.26 12.14
CA LEU A 19 -53.76 37.77 11.25
C LEU A 19 -52.95 38.89 11.91
N LEU A 20 -53.60 39.81 12.61
CA LEU A 20 -52.94 40.89 13.34
C LEU A 20 -51.98 40.37 14.42
N ASN A 21 -52.39 39.37 15.19
CA ASN A 21 -51.50 38.73 16.18
C ASN A 21 -50.29 38.05 15.52
N LYS A 22 -50.46 37.47 14.32
CA LYS A 22 -49.38 36.81 13.59
C LYS A 22 -48.37 37.84 13.02
N VAL A 23 -48.86 39.00 12.60
CA VAL A 23 -48.00 40.13 12.18
C VAL A 23 -47.16 40.62 13.36
N ASN A 24 -47.75 40.82 14.54
CA ASN A 24 -47.02 41.26 15.72
C ASN A 24 -45.91 40.27 16.12
N MET A 25 -46.17 38.95 16.08
CA MET A 25 -45.13 37.96 16.37
C MET A 25 -43.97 38.00 15.35
N LEU A 26 -44.27 38.22 14.06
CA LEU A 26 -43.23 38.33 13.03
C LEU A 26 -42.42 39.63 13.17
N GLU A 27 -43.04 40.71 13.62
CA GLU A 27 -42.33 41.97 13.93
C GLU A 27 -41.36 41.81 15.10
N ASP A 28 -41.75 41.07 16.15
CA ASP A 28 -40.90 40.74 17.29
C ASP A 28 -39.71 39.84 16.88
N GLU A 29 -39.95 38.82 16.04
CA GLU A 29 -38.89 37.97 15.48
C GLU A 29 -37.92 38.77 14.60
N LEU A 30 -38.43 39.68 13.78
CA LEU A 30 -37.61 40.53 12.92
C LEU A 30 -36.77 41.52 13.74
N PHE A 31 -37.32 42.02 14.85
CA PHE A 31 -36.58 42.86 15.80
C PHE A 31 -35.45 42.08 16.50
N SER A 32 -35.72 40.83 16.90
CA SER A 32 -34.72 39.91 17.46
C SER A 32 -33.59 39.62 16.45
N HIS A 33 -33.93 39.27 15.21
CA HIS A 33 -32.97 39.03 14.14
C HIS A 33 -32.11 40.26 13.83
N LYS A 34 -32.71 41.47 13.84
CA LYS A 34 -32.00 42.73 13.61
C LYS A 34 -30.98 43.04 14.72
N ASN A 35 -31.29 42.71 15.98
CA ASN A 35 -30.36 42.86 17.09
C ASN A 35 -29.21 41.84 17.03
N SER A 36 -29.50 40.59 16.67
CA SER A 36 -28.49 39.57 16.41
C SER A 36 -27.54 39.95 15.27
N LEU A 37 -28.07 40.55 14.19
CA LEU A 37 -27.26 41.03 13.06
C LEU A 37 -26.33 42.19 13.46
N LYS A 38 -26.81 43.12 14.30
CA LYS A 38 -25.97 44.20 14.87
C LYS A 38 -24.85 43.65 15.73
N GLY A 39 -25.13 42.61 16.55
CA GLY A 39 -24.12 41.93 17.34
C GLY A 39 -23.01 41.29 16.49
N LEU A 40 -23.39 40.58 15.43
CA LEU A 40 -22.46 39.97 14.47
C LEU A 40 -21.59 41.00 13.73
N SER A 41 -22.17 42.14 13.33
CA SER A 41 -21.41 43.24 12.70
C SER A 41 -20.37 43.85 13.64
N SER A 42 -20.71 44.03 14.92
CA SER A 42 -19.76 44.59 15.89
C SER A 42 -18.60 43.63 16.22
N ASN A 43 -18.86 42.31 16.14
CA ASN A 43 -17.83 41.29 16.33
C ASN A 43 -16.94 41.15 15.09
N SER A 44 -17.50 41.26 13.87
CA SER A 44 -16.69 41.21 12.64
C SER A 44 -15.75 42.40 12.51
N GLU A 45 -16.16 43.60 12.94
CA GLU A 45 -15.30 44.80 12.99
C GLU A 45 -14.14 44.63 13.97
N LYS A 46 -14.39 44.08 15.17
CA LYS A 46 -13.34 43.78 16.15
C LYS A 46 -12.34 42.73 15.65
N VAL A 47 -12.83 41.68 14.98
CA VAL A 47 -11.98 40.65 14.38
C VAL A 47 -11.13 41.24 13.26
N ALA A 48 -11.71 42.08 12.40
CA ALA A 48 -10.98 42.76 11.33
C ALA A 48 -9.90 43.72 11.87
N GLU A 49 -10.16 44.40 12.98
CA GLU A 49 -9.19 45.28 13.62
C GLU A 49 -8.05 44.50 14.32
N ASN A 50 -8.34 43.34 14.91
CA ASN A 50 -7.32 42.44 15.45
C ASN A 50 -6.45 41.84 14.33
N LEU A 51 -7.04 41.37 13.23
CA LEU A 51 -6.29 40.88 12.08
C LEU A 51 -5.39 41.96 11.46
N LYS A 52 -5.85 43.22 11.42
CA LYS A 52 -5.00 44.34 10.95
C LYS A 52 -3.79 44.57 11.86
N LYS A 53 -3.96 44.46 13.18
CA LYS A 53 -2.85 44.58 14.14
C LYS A 53 -1.85 43.43 13.97
N GLU A 54 -2.34 42.22 13.76
CA GLU A 54 -1.51 41.02 13.55
C GLU A 54 -0.74 41.05 12.23
N ILE A 55 -1.36 41.54 11.15
CA ILE A 55 -0.67 41.79 9.87
C ILE A 55 0.44 42.83 10.04
N HIS A 56 0.20 43.89 10.81
CA HIS A 56 1.22 44.91 11.06
C HIS A 56 2.41 44.37 11.87
N THR A 57 2.18 43.49 12.85
CA THR A 57 3.27 42.81 13.57
C THR A 57 4.07 41.89 12.65
N LEU A 58 3.40 41.08 11.84
CA LEU A 58 4.06 40.18 10.89
C LEU A 58 4.88 40.93 9.83
N GLN A 59 4.42 42.10 9.37
CA GLN A 59 5.17 42.95 8.45
C GLN A 59 6.45 43.53 9.08
N ASN A 60 6.44 43.80 10.39
CA ASN A 60 7.64 44.25 11.10
C ASN A 60 8.63 43.10 11.28
N ASP A 61 8.17 41.90 11.64
CA ASP A 61 9.02 40.72 11.77
C ASP A 61 9.66 40.34 10.43
N LYS A 62 8.92 40.45 9.32
CA LYS A 62 9.45 40.29 7.96
C LYS A 62 10.59 41.27 7.68
N LYS A 63 10.44 42.56 8.00
CA LYS A 63 11.51 43.56 7.81
C LYS A 63 12.75 43.27 8.66
N VAL A 64 12.58 42.72 9.86
CA VAL A 64 13.70 42.31 10.71
C VAL A 64 14.42 41.10 10.10
N ALA A 65 13.69 40.14 9.55
CA ALA A 65 14.26 38.99 8.87
C ALA A 65 15.02 39.38 7.58
N GLU A 66 14.46 40.30 6.77
CA GLU A 66 15.13 40.82 5.57
C GLU A 66 16.46 41.51 5.91
N ARG A 67 16.51 42.34 6.96
CA ARG A 67 17.77 42.95 7.44
C ARG A 67 18.80 41.92 7.90
N LYS A 68 18.35 40.83 8.54
CA LYS A 68 19.25 39.72 8.92
C LYS A 68 19.80 39.00 7.69
N ALA A 69 18.98 38.79 6.67
CA ALA A 69 19.41 38.19 5.41
C ALA A 69 20.45 39.07 4.69
N ASP A 70 20.22 40.39 4.63
CA ASP A 70 21.19 41.34 4.04
C ASP A 70 22.52 41.35 4.80
N SER A 71 22.48 41.29 6.14
CA SER A 71 23.68 41.20 6.98
C SER A 71 24.45 39.89 6.75
N LEU A 72 23.75 38.77 6.57
CA LEU A 72 24.37 37.48 6.22
C LEU A 72 24.98 37.52 4.81
N ASN A 73 24.31 38.11 3.83
CA ASN A 73 24.82 38.27 2.48
C ASN A 73 26.07 39.16 2.43
N ALA A 74 26.11 40.23 3.23
CA ALA A 74 27.31 41.04 3.40
C ALA A 74 28.49 40.22 3.98
N LYS A 75 28.25 39.39 5.00
CA LYS A 75 29.27 38.49 5.56
C LYS A 75 29.74 37.43 4.56
N ILE A 76 28.84 36.88 3.74
CA ILE A 76 29.20 35.94 2.67
C ILE A 76 30.09 36.61 1.62
N SER A 77 29.80 37.88 1.27
CA SER A 77 30.63 38.66 0.35
C SER A 77 32.02 38.97 0.93
N GLU A 78 32.10 39.26 2.23
CA GLU A 78 33.36 39.48 2.95
C GLU A 78 34.20 38.19 3.06
N LEU A 79 33.57 37.05 3.29
CA LEU A 79 34.23 35.73 3.26
C LEU A 79 34.68 35.34 1.84
N SER A 80 33.88 35.66 0.82
CA SER A 80 34.22 35.38 -0.58
C SER A 80 35.39 36.23 -1.08
N SER A 81 35.49 37.49 -0.64
CA SER A 81 36.63 38.37 -0.91
C SER A 81 37.89 37.92 -0.17
N SER A 82 37.74 37.42 1.06
CA SER A 82 38.84 36.80 1.82
C SER A 82 39.35 35.50 1.16
N LEU A 83 38.46 34.73 0.54
CA LEU A 83 38.81 33.48 -0.17
C LEU A 83 39.54 33.75 -1.50
N THR A 84 39.18 34.83 -2.20
CA THR A 84 39.83 35.26 -3.45
C THR A 84 41.18 35.94 -3.23
N ALA A 85 41.43 36.54 -2.05
CA ALA A 85 42.75 37.04 -1.67
C ALA A 85 43.78 35.93 -1.38
N ASN A 86 43.32 34.74 -0.98
CA ASN A 86 44.19 33.62 -0.58
C ASN A 86 44.54 32.63 -1.73
N PHE A 87 43.87 32.72 -2.87
CA PHE A 87 44.17 31.89 -4.05
C PHE A 87 44.54 32.78 -5.23
N GLY A 88 45.85 32.89 -5.47
CA GLY A 88 46.42 33.60 -6.61
C GLY A 88 45.89 33.07 -7.94
N THR A 89 45.30 34.01 -8.70
CA THR A 89 45.10 34.04 -10.15
C THR A 89 45.50 32.79 -10.96
N LYS A 90 44.50 31.99 -11.35
CA LYS A 90 44.41 31.50 -12.73
C LYS A 90 43.05 31.90 -13.27
N GLN A 91 43.07 32.82 -14.24
CA GLN A 91 41.90 33.24 -15.00
C GLN A 91 41.26 32.04 -15.70
N VAL A 92 39.98 31.82 -15.44
CA VAL A 92 39.05 31.26 -16.42
C VAL A 92 37.88 32.21 -16.46
N GLU A 93 37.75 32.93 -17.57
CA GLU A 93 36.63 33.84 -17.83
C GLU A 93 35.32 33.04 -17.89
N ALA A 94 34.50 33.14 -16.84
CA ALA A 94 33.11 32.72 -16.88
C ALA A 94 32.24 33.93 -17.22
N THR A 95 31.94 34.11 -18.51
CA THR A 95 30.88 34.99 -18.96
C THR A 95 29.54 34.53 -18.40
N SER A 96 28.82 35.44 -17.72
CA SER A 96 27.43 35.25 -17.31
C SER A 96 26.55 34.86 -18.50
N GLN A 97 26.18 33.59 -18.57
CA GLN A 97 25.00 33.13 -19.28
C GLN A 97 24.02 32.59 -18.25
N LYS A 98 22.75 33.04 -18.36
CA LYS A 98 21.60 32.42 -17.70
C LYS A 98 21.73 30.90 -17.80
N LEU A 99 21.60 30.20 -16.66
CA LEU A 99 21.38 28.75 -16.63
C LEU A 99 20.32 28.41 -17.70
N PRO A 100 20.65 27.57 -18.69
CA PRO A 100 19.63 27.03 -19.58
C PRO A 100 18.63 26.28 -18.71
N GLU A 101 17.33 26.43 -18.97
CA GLU A 101 16.38 25.40 -18.58
C GLU A 101 16.90 24.08 -19.13
N VAL A 102 17.42 23.22 -18.25
CA VAL A 102 17.92 21.91 -18.63
C VAL A 102 16.70 21.10 -19.08
N LYS A 103 16.44 21.09 -20.38
CA LYS A 103 15.56 20.10 -20.99
C LYS A 103 16.27 18.76 -20.88
N TRP A 104 15.99 18.07 -19.77
CA TRP A 104 16.39 16.69 -19.58
C TRP A 104 15.94 15.86 -20.79
N SER A 105 16.79 14.95 -21.25
CA SER A 105 16.35 13.92 -22.17
C SER A 105 15.18 13.17 -21.54
N THR A 106 14.21 12.74 -22.35
CA THR A 106 13.06 11.95 -21.91
C THR A 106 13.50 10.74 -21.07
N ASN A 107 14.71 10.23 -21.32
CA ASN A 107 15.39 9.10 -20.68
C ASN A 107 15.66 9.30 -19.18
N ILE A 108 16.28 10.43 -18.81
CA ILE A 108 16.57 10.75 -17.41
C ILE A 108 15.26 10.93 -16.64
N GLN A 109 14.25 11.55 -17.27
CA GLN A 109 12.93 11.68 -16.67
C GLN A 109 12.25 10.32 -16.45
N TYR A 110 12.44 9.34 -17.33
CA TYR A 110 11.96 7.98 -17.15
C TYR A 110 12.73 7.19 -16.09
N LEU A 111 14.06 7.33 -16.04
CA LEU A 111 14.92 6.73 -15.03
C LEU A 111 14.59 7.24 -13.61
N ILE A 112 14.33 8.54 -13.48
CA ILE A 112 13.85 9.19 -12.25
C ILE A 112 12.44 8.70 -11.90
N LYS A 113 11.51 8.70 -12.87
CA LYS A 113 10.11 8.32 -12.67
C LYS A 113 9.95 6.88 -12.17
N TYR A 114 10.84 5.98 -12.58
CA TYR A 114 10.82 4.57 -12.16
C TYR A 114 11.90 4.24 -11.10
N GLN A 115 12.56 5.24 -10.51
CA GLN A 115 13.59 5.09 -9.46
C GLN A 115 14.67 4.04 -9.81
N LEU A 116 15.05 3.98 -11.08
CA LEU A 116 16.11 3.06 -11.54
C LEU A 116 17.51 3.62 -11.26
N VAL A 117 17.60 4.92 -10.98
CA VAL A 117 18.83 5.66 -10.65
C VAL A 117 18.71 6.13 -9.21
N ASP A 118 19.77 5.87 -8.41
CA ASP A 118 19.83 6.33 -7.03
C ASP A 118 19.76 7.87 -6.99
N GLU A 119 19.08 8.41 -5.97
CA GLU A 119 18.88 9.85 -5.81
C GLU A 119 20.22 10.60 -5.66
N GLU A 120 21.26 9.91 -5.18
CA GLU A 120 22.64 10.41 -5.15
C GLU A 120 23.26 10.58 -6.55
N ILE A 121 23.02 9.62 -7.45
CA ILE A 121 23.46 9.68 -8.86
C ILE A 121 22.67 10.77 -9.57
N LEU A 122 21.36 10.88 -9.30
CA LEU A 122 20.53 11.97 -9.80
C LEU A 122 21.06 13.33 -9.37
N ARG A 123 21.42 13.51 -8.09
CA ARG A 123 21.97 14.77 -7.60
C ARG A 123 23.32 15.10 -8.22
N LYS A 124 24.20 14.10 -8.39
CA LYS A 124 25.47 14.27 -9.10
C LYS A 124 25.27 14.66 -10.57
N LEU A 125 24.23 14.11 -11.22
CA LEU A 125 23.84 14.43 -12.59
C LEU A 125 23.27 15.86 -12.67
N GLU A 126 22.41 16.25 -11.73
CA GLU A 126 21.83 17.60 -11.63
C GLU A 126 22.89 18.67 -11.36
N MET A 127 23.90 18.34 -10.56
CA MET A 127 25.04 19.21 -10.27
C MET A 127 26.12 19.19 -11.37
N GLY A 128 25.94 18.38 -12.43
CA GLY A 128 26.87 18.28 -13.57
C GLY A 128 28.18 17.55 -13.28
N PHE A 129 28.26 16.78 -12.19
CA PHE A 129 29.44 15.97 -11.84
C PHE A 129 29.53 14.67 -12.64
N ILE A 130 28.42 14.20 -13.19
CA ILE A 130 28.36 13.03 -14.06
C ILE A 130 27.50 13.37 -15.27
N THR A 131 27.82 12.78 -16.42
CA THR A 131 27.08 12.98 -17.66
C THR A 131 25.94 11.96 -17.80
N PRO A 132 24.88 12.25 -18.59
CA PRO A 132 23.82 11.29 -18.89
C PRO A 132 24.34 9.94 -19.45
N ALA A 133 25.40 9.99 -20.27
CA ALA A 133 26.03 8.81 -20.84
C ALA A 133 26.78 7.98 -19.77
N GLU A 134 27.45 8.63 -18.81
CA GLU A 134 28.08 7.93 -17.68
C GLU A 134 27.04 7.30 -16.73
N VAL A 135 25.86 7.90 -16.58
CA VAL A 135 24.75 7.29 -15.84
C VAL A 135 24.22 6.06 -16.56
N GLU A 136 24.09 6.11 -17.88
CA GLU A 136 23.69 4.95 -18.68
C GLU A 136 24.69 3.81 -18.55
N ASP A 137 26.00 4.08 -18.63
CA ASP A 137 27.07 3.08 -18.44
C ASP A 137 27.05 2.45 -17.02
N LEU A 138 26.70 3.21 -15.98
CA LEU A 138 26.53 2.68 -14.62
C LEU A 138 25.30 1.77 -14.47
N LEU A 139 24.30 1.92 -15.35
CA LEU A 139 23.09 1.10 -15.36
C LEU A 139 23.24 -0.16 -16.21
N VAL A 140 24.21 -0.19 -17.12
CA VAL A 140 24.59 -1.39 -17.86
C VAL A 140 25.24 -2.39 -16.90
N GLN A 141 24.66 -3.58 -16.80
CA GLN A 141 25.19 -4.63 -15.93
C GLN A 141 25.87 -5.73 -16.75
N PRO A 142 27.09 -6.15 -16.37
CA PRO A 142 27.66 -7.39 -16.87
C PRO A 142 26.74 -8.58 -16.55
N ILE A 143 26.78 -9.62 -17.40
CA ILE A 143 26.03 -10.86 -17.19
C ILE A 143 26.92 -11.83 -16.39
N ASP A 144 27.41 -11.39 -15.23
CA ASP A 144 28.40 -12.10 -14.42
C ASP A 144 27.82 -12.76 -13.16
N LYS A 145 26.56 -12.44 -12.82
CA LYS A 145 25.84 -12.99 -11.66
C LYS A 145 24.56 -13.70 -12.07
N PRO A 146 24.19 -14.79 -11.38
CA PRO A 146 22.91 -15.45 -11.61
C PRO A 146 21.75 -14.58 -11.13
N THR A 147 20.95 -14.10 -12.09
CA THR A 147 19.74 -13.29 -11.81
C THR A 147 18.45 -14.09 -11.93
N ALA A 148 18.51 -15.28 -12.53
CA ALA A 148 17.37 -16.18 -12.69
C ALA A 148 17.23 -17.14 -11.50
N ILE A 149 16.05 -17.72 -11.37
CA ILE A 149 15.75 -18.79 -10.42
C ILE A 149 16.58 -20.02 -10.79
N THR A 150 17.42 -20.48 -9.86
CA THR A 150 18.43 -21.54 -10.08
C THR A 150 17.96 -22.92 -9.66
N GLY A 151 17.12 -23.01 -8.63
CA GLY A 151 16.66 -24.29 -8.10
C GLY A 151 15.49 -24.16 -7.13
N VAL A 152 15.28 -25.21 -6.35
CA VAL A 152 14.16 -25.35 -5.41
C VAL A 152 14.67 -25.39 -3.98
N TYR A 153 14.06 -24.62 -3.10
CA TYR A 153 14.27 -24.72 -1.65
C TYR A 153 13.19 -25.61 -1.04
N VAL A 154 13.56 -26.80 -0.57
CA VAL A 154 12.62 -27.76 0.01
C VAL A 154 12.48 -27.49 1.50
N GLU A 155 11.32 -26.96 1.86
CA GLU A 155 11.07 -26.38 3.16
C GLU A 155 11.13 -27.38 4.33
N SER A 156 10.71 -28.63 4.09
CA SER A 156 10.71 -29.72 5.08
C SER A 156 12.13 -30.18 5.44
N SER A 157 13.07 -30.06 4.50
CA SER A 157 14.46 -30.47 4.68
C SER A 157 15.43 -29.31 4.90
N LYS A 158 14.98 -28.07 4.67
CA LYS A 158 15.80 -26.85 4.69
C LYS A 158 16.98 -26.87 3.71
N LYS A 159 16.88 -27.66 2.63
CA LYS A 159 17.93 -27.83 1.63
C LYS A 159 17.55 -27.22 0.29
N LYS A 160 18.56 -26.73 -0.44
CA LYS A 160 18.45 -26.41 -1.87
C LYS A 160 18.71 -27.65 -2.71
N ILE A 161 17.94 -27.83 -3.78
CA ILE A 161 18.12 -28.89 -4.79
C ILE A 161 17.97 -28.32 -6.20
N SER A 162 18.58 -28.97 -7.19
CA SER A 162 18.50 -28.53 -8.59
C SER A 162 17.11 -28.83 -9.18
N PHE A 163 16.76 -28.19 -10.30
CA PHE A 163 15.49 -28.49 -10.97
C PHE A 163 15.40 -29.92 -11.50
N ILE A 164 16.53 -30.50 -11.89
CA ILE A 164 16.61 -31.90 -12.35
C ILE A 164 16.37 -32.84 -11.18
N GLU A 165 17.08 -32.63 -10.07
CA GLU A 165 16.90 -33.41 -8.84
C GLU A 165 15.47 -33.27 -8.29
N ALA A 166 14.90 -32.06 -8.35
CA ALA A 166 13.51 -31.82 -7.96
C ALA A 166 12.53 -32.60 -8.84
N ALA A 167 12.80 -32.71 -10.13
CA ALA A 167 11.96 -33.48 -11.05
C ALA A 167 12.09 -34.99 -10.85
N GLU A 168 13.29 -35.49 -10.55
CA GLU A 168 13.52 -36.91 -10.23
C GLU A 168 12.85 -37.33 -8.92
N LYS A 169 12.91 -36.46 -7.91
CA LYS A 169 12.26 -36.69 -6.61
C LYS A 169 10.75 -36.41 -6.61
N GLY A 170 10.20 -35.95 -7.72
CA GLY A 170 8.77 -35.70 -7.88
C GLY A 170 8.24 -34.44 -7.20
N PHE A 171 9.12 -33.52 -6.77
CA PHE A 171 8.71 -32.18 -6.31
C PHE A 171 8.20 -31.31 -7.46
N LEU A 172 8.67 -31.58 -8.69
CA LEU A 172 8.34 -30.80 -9.87
C LEU A 172 8.11 -31.71 -11.08
N ALA A 173 7.22 -31.33 -12.00
CA ALA A 173 7.12 -32.03 -13.28
C ALA A 173 8.37 -31.75 -14.14
N LYS A 174 8.85 -32.75 -14.90
CA LYS A 174 10.00 -32.59 -15.82
C LYS A 174 9.82 -31.44 -16.81
N THR A 175 8.58 -31.17 -17.24
CA THR A 175 8.24 -30.05 -18.13
C THR A 175 8.47 -28.70 -17.46
N TYR A 176 8.14 -28.56 -16.17
CA TYR A 176 8.33 -27.31 -15.43
C TYR A 176 9.82 -27.09 -15.13
N ALA A 177 10.55 -28.16 -14.79
CA ALA A 177 12.01 -28.08 -14.64
C ALA A 177 12.68 -27.52 -15.90
N LEU A 178 12.26 -28.00 -17.08
CA LEU A 178 12.75 -27.49 -18.35
C LEU A 178 12.40 -26.01 -18.58
N GLU A 179 11.18 -25.56 -18.20
CA GLU A 179 10.79 -24.15 -18.31
C GLU A 179 11.76 -23.22 -17.57
N PHE A 180 12.17 -23.58 -16.34
CA PHE A 180 13.11 -22.78 -15.55
C PHE A 180 14.54 -22.86 -16.07
N LEU A 181 14.99 -24.02 -16.57
CA LEU A 181 16.31 -24.15 -17.18
C LEU A 181 16.41 -23.35 -18.50
N GLU A 182 15.36 -23.33 -19.32
CA GLU A 182 15.27 -22.47 -20.50
C GLU A 182 15.33 -20.99 -20.12
N ALA A 183 14.69 -20.59 -19.02
CA ALA A 183 14.75 -19.22 -18.51
C ALA A 183 16.17 -18.82 -18.06
N GLN A 184 16.90 -19.71 -17.38
CA GLN A 184 18.31 -19.47 -17.03
C GLN A 184 19.17 -19.32 -18.29
N ALA A 185 19.09 -20.27 -19.22
CA ALA A 185 19.83 -20.21 -20.47
C ALA A 185 19.54 -18.93 -21.26
N ALA A 186 18.29 -18.46 -21.25
CA ALA A 186 17.89 -17.24 -21.94
C ALA A 186 18.30 -15.92 -21.25
N THR A 187 18.82 -15.98 -20.02
CA THR A 187 19.22 -14.80 -19.21
C THR A 187 20.73 -14.66 -19.00
N GLY A 188 21.52 -15.60 -19.53
CA GLY A 188 22.97 -15.50 -19.55
C GLY A 188 23.62 -16.85 -19.75
N SER A 189 23.33 -17.79 -18.85
CA SER A 189 23.98 -19.10 -18.76
C SER A 189 23.32 -19.92 -17.63
N LEU A 190 23.66 -21.19 -17.52
CA LEU A 190 23.17 -22.06 -16.44
C LEU A 190 24.01 -21.86 -15.20
N ALA A 191 23.38 -21.68 -14.05
CA ALA A 191 24.08 -21.46 -12.80
C ALA A 191 24.28 -22.78 -12.04
N ASP A 192 25.49 -23.04 -11.56
CA ASP A 192 25.76 -24.07 -10.57
C ASP A 192 25.10 -23.66 -9.25
N LEU A 193 24.21 -24.51 -8.75
CA LEU A 193 23.46 -24.28 -7.52
C LEU A 193 24.34 -24.18 -6.27
N ALA A 194 25.49 -24.87 -6.27
CA ALA A 194 26.39 -24.90 -5.13
C ALA A 194 27.27 -23.63 -5.07
N THR A 195 27.85 -23.25 -6.20
CA THR A 195 28.88 -22.20 -6.27
C THR A 195 28.37 -20.85 -6.77
N GLY A 196 27.19 -20.82 -7.40
CA GLY A 196 26.66 -19.63 -8.08
C GLY A 196 27.40 -19.27 -9.38
N GLN A 197 28.39 -20.08 -9.80
CA GLN A 197 29.11 -19.86 -11.05
C GLN A 197 28.19 -20.12 -12.25
N ILE A 198 28.33 -19.30 -13.28
CA ILE A 198 27.56 -19.41 -14.51
C ILE A 198 28.38 -20.15 -15.58
N HIS A 199 27.73 -21.07 -16.28
CA HIS A 199 28.33 -21.92 -17.30
C HIS A 199 27.47 -21.93 -18.55
N SER A 200 28.12 -21.91 -19.72
CA SER A 200 27.42 -22.13 -20.98
C SER A 200 26.71 -23.49 -20.97
N VAL A 201 25.70 -23.64 -21.82
CA VAL A 201 24.97 -24.92 -21.91
C VAL A 201 25.89 -26.08 -22.27
N ALA A 202 26.93 -25.83 -23.08
CA ALA A 202 27.92 -26.85 -23.41
C ALA A 202 28.75 -27.28 -22.19
N GLU A 203 29.29 -26.32 -21.43
CA GLU A 203 30.07 -26.58 -20.21
C GLU A 203 29.23 -27.25 -19.12
N ALA A 204 27.97 -26.82 -18.96
CA ALA A 204 27.06 -27.39 -17.97
C ALA A 204 26.76 -28.89 -18.23
N VAL A 205 26.72 -29.33 -19.49
CA VAL A 205 26.62 -30.76 -19.84
C VAL A 205 27.90 -31.51 -19.46
N GLU A 206 29.06 -30.93 -19.74
CA GLU A 206 30.36 -31.55 -19.43
C GLU A 206 30.59 -31.69 -17.92
N MET A 207 30.12 -30.72 -17.15
CA MET A 207 30.19 -30.72 -15.69
C MET A 207 29.08 -31.57 -15.03
N GLY A 208 28.14 -32.12 -15.80
CA GLY A 208 27.03 -32.92 -15.28
C GLY A 208 25.97 -32.13 -14.52
N ILE A 209 25.93 -30.80 -14.70
CA ILE A 209 24.89 -29.92 -14.14
C ILE A 209 23.55 -30.21 -14.84
N ILE A 210 23.59 -30.53 -16.14
CA ILE A 210 22.41 -30.88 -16.94
C ILE A 210 22.61 -32.16 -17.77
N ASP A 211 21.50 -32.84 -18.04
CA ASP A 211 21.49 -34.02 -18.89
C ASP A 211 21.70 -33.67 -20.37
N VAL A 212 22.41 -34.55 -21.09
CA VAL A 212 22.61 -34.47 -22.54
C VAL A 212 21.28 -34.39 -23.30
N SER A 213 20.21 -35.00 -22.77
CA SER A 213 18.88 -35.00 -23.39
C SER A 213 18.24 -33.62 -23.51
N MET A 214 18.67 -32.64 -22.69
CA MET A 214 18.13 -31.28 -22.70
C MET A 214 19.00 -30.28 -23.49
N LYS A 215 20.20 -30.71 -23.90
CA LYS A 215 21.22 -29.87 -24.55
C LYS A 215 20.64 -29.04 -25.71
N ASP A 216 19.99 -29.67 -26.67
CA ASP A 216 19.51 -28.96 -27.88
C ASP A 216 18.46 -27.90 -27.57
N LYS A 217 17.56 -28.16 -26.62
CA LYS A 217 16.52 -27.21 -26.21
C LYS A 217 17.11 -26.02 -25.48
N LEU A 218 18.07 -26.27 -24.60
CA LEU A 218 18.75 -25.22 -23.82
C LEU A 218 19.70 -24.39 -24.69
N MET A 219 20.39 -25.00 -25.66
CA MET A 219 21.19 -24.28 -26.65
C MET A 219 20.32 -23.35 -27.52
N GLU A 220 19.08 -23.76 -27.84
CA GLU A 220 18.12 -22.89 -28.54
C GLU A 220 17.68 -21.70 -27.68
N ALA A 221 17.56 -21.88 -26.36
CA ALA A 221 17.30 -20.78 -25.42
C ALA A 221 18.51 -19.87 -25.23
N GLU A 222 19.73 -20.42 -25.19
CA GLU A 222 21.01 -19.68 -25.06
C GLU A 222 21.24 -18.67 -26.20
N LYS A 223 20.64 -18.89 -27.38
CA LYS A 223 20.65 -17.92 -28.49
C LYS A 223 20.04 -16.56 -28.09
N ALA A 224 19.20 -16.49 -27.06
CA ALA A 224 18.71 -15.22 -26.54
C ALA A 224 19.82 -14.33 -25.95
N VAL A 225 20.95 -14.93 -25.58
CA VAL A 225 22.15 -14.26 -25.05
C VAL A 225 23.20 -14.11 -26.14
N ARG A 226 23.50 -15.20 -26.86
CA ARG A 226 24.54 -15.25 -27.90
C ARG A 226 24.12 -14.58 -29.22
N GLY A 227 22.84 -14.26 -29.35
CA GLY A 227 22.22 -13.67 -30.52
C GLY A 227 21.81 -14.68 -31.59
N TYR A 228 20.80 -14.29 -32.37
CA TYR A 228 20.32 -15.05 -33.51
C TYR A 228 21.05 -14.59 -34.77
N VAL A 229 21.94 -15.43 -35.29
CA VAL A 229 22.73 -15.11 -36.49
C VAL A 229 21.86 -15.23 -37.73
N HIS A 230 21.62 -14.11 -38.42
CA HIS A 230 20.86 -14.07 -39.67
C HIS A 230 21.42 -13.04 -40.63
N LYS A 231 21.63 -13.43 -41.90
CA LYS A 231 22.22 -12.57 -42.95
C LYS A 231 23.53 -11.87 -42.51
N GLY A 232 24.37 -12.58 -41.76
CA GLY A 232 25.65 -12.06 -41.25
C GLY A 232 25.54 -11.05 -40.09
N ARG A 233 24.33 -10.78 -39.58
CA ARG A 233 24.09 -9.94 -38.41
C ARG A 233 23.70 -10.79 -37.21
N MET A 234 24.07 -10.32 -36.03
CA MET A 234 23.65 -10.91 -34.75
C MET A 234 22.42 -10.15 -34.26
N LEU A 235 21.28 -10.83 -34.18
CA LEU A 235 20.01 -10.22 -33.81
C LEU A 235 19.68 -10.49 -32.34
N SER A 236 19.11 -9.49 -31.66
CA SER A 236 18.48 -9.68 -30.35
C SER A 236 17.20 -10.52 -30.45
N VAL A 237 16.65 -10.95 -29.30
CA VAL A 237 15.39 -11.72 -29.25
C VAL A 237 14.24 -11.00 -29.96
N PHE A 238 14.09 -9.70 -29.71
CA PHE A 238 13.04 -8.90 -30.36
C PHE A 238 13.25 -8.80 -31.87
N GLN A 239 14.48 -8.53 -32.30
CA GLN A 239 14.80 -8.41 -33.73
C GLN A 239 14.62 -9.75 -34.47
N ALA A 240 15.01 -10.86 -33.85
CA ALA A 240 14.80 -12.21 -34.40
C ALA A 240 13.32 -12.56 -34.52
N MET A 241 12.50 -12.07 -33.60
CA MET A 241 11.05 -12.21 -33.63
C MET A 241 10.42 -11.41 -34.79
N GLU A 242 10.87 -10.17 -35.02
CA GLU A 242 10.41 -9.34 -36.13
C GLU A 242 10.81 -9.92 -37.50
N GLU A 243 12.02 -10.50 -37.60
CA GLU A 243 12.49 -11.22 -38.80
C GLU A 243 11.89 -12.64 -38.94
N ARG A 244 10.97 -13.04 -38.04
CA ARG A 244 10.30 -14.36 -38.02
C ARG A 244 11.24 -15.57 -37.91
N ILE A 245 12.45 -15.35 -37.40
CA ILE A 245 13.40 -16.41 -37.05
C ILE A 245 12.96 -17.08 -35.74
N LEU A 246 12.42 -16.29 -34.83
CA LEU A 246 11.88 -16.72 -33.56
C LEU A 246 10.36 -16.55 -33.55
N ASP A 247 9.63 -17.59 -33.14
CA ASP A 247 8.19 -17.51 -32.97
C ASP A 247 7.80 -16.43 -31.94
N ARG A 248 6.71 -15.71 -32.20
CA ARG A 248 6.30 -14.55 -31.40
C ARG A 248 5.94 -14.93 -29.97
N TYR A 249 5.33 -16.09 -29.75
CA TYR A 249 5.01 -16.56 -28.41
C TYR A 249 6.29 -16.92 -27.63
N LYS A 250 7.21 -17.64 -28.27
CA LYS A 250 8.52 -17.98 -27.64
C LYS A 250 9.36 -16.72 -27.37
N GLY A 251 9.40 -15.77 -28.31
CA GLY A 251 10.09 -14.50 -28.18
C GLY A 251 9.56 -13.66 -27.02
N LYS A 252 8.23 -13.48 -26.92
CA LYS A 252 7.63 -12.76 -25.79
C LYS A 252 7.91 -13.43 -24.45
N LYS A 253 7.87 -14.77 -24.37
CA LYS A 253 8.22 -15.51 -23.15
C LYS A 253 9.66 -15.20 -22.71
N ILE A 254 10.62 -15.23 -23.63
CA ILE A 254 12.02 -14.90 -23.32
C ILE A 254 12.18 -13.44 -22.89
N LEU A 255 11.55 -12.50 -23.60
CA LEU A 255 11.58 -11.07 -23.25
C LEU A 255 11.00 -10.81 -21.85
N GLU A 256 9.91 -11.48 -21.48
CA GLU A 256 9.31 -11.37 -20.14
C GLU A 256 10.28 -11.82 -19.05
N VAL A 257 11.01 -12.93 -19.25
CA VAL A 257 12.03 -13.41 -18.32
C VAL A 257 13.20 -12.44 -18.20
N GLN A 258 13.71 -11.92 -19.33
CA GLN A 258 14.83 -10.96 -19.32
C GLN A 258 14.43 -9.67 -18.59
N VAL A 259 13.25 -9.11 -18.89
CA VAL A 259 12.71 -7.94 -18.19
C VAL A 259 12.56 -8.21 -16.69
N ALA A 260 11.99 -9.36 -16.31
CA ALA A 260 11.79 -9.74 -14.91
C ALA A 260 13.12 -9.91 -14.13
N THR A 261 14.20 -10.27 -14.81
CA THR A 261 15.54 -10.50 -14.22
C THR A 261 16.46 -9.28 -14.31
N GLY A 262 15.92 -8.10 -14.63
CA GLY A 262 16.63 -6.82 -14.52
C GLY A 262 16.87 -6.08 -15.83
N GLY A 263 16.53 -6.65 -16.99
CA GLY A 263 16.72 -5.98 -18.28
C GLY A 263 16.98 -6.92 -19.45
N LEU A 264 16.98 -6.36 -20.65
CA LEU A 264 17.15 -7.07 -21.91
C LEU A 264 18.63 -7.29 -22.17
N ILE A 265 18.96 -8.39 -22.86
CA ILE A 265 20.34 -8.70 -23.22
C ILE A 265 20.64 -8.16 -24.61
N ASN A 266 21.70 -7.36 -24.70
CA ASN A 266 22.27 -7.00 -25.99
C ASN A 266 23.31 -8.06 -26.38
N PRO A 267 23.07 -8.88 -27.42
CA PRO A 267 23.98 -9.95 -27.79
C PRO A 267 25.31 -9.45 -28.37
N GLU A 268 25.35 -8.24 -28.94
CA GLU A 268 26.57 -7.68 -29.52
C GLU A 268 27.57 -7.24 -28.44
N THR A 269 27.08 -6.67 -27.35
CA THR A 269 27.91 -6.19 -26.23
C THR A 269 27.99 -7.17 -25.07
N LEU A 270 27.15 -8.22 -25.07
CA LEU A 270 26.99 -9.18 -23.97
C LEU A 270 26.72 -8.50 -22.62
N THR A 271 25.90 -7.44 -22.65
CA THR A 271 25.50 -6.70 -21.46
C THR A 271 23.99 -6.71 -21.28
N ARG A 272 23.55 -6.54 -20.03
CA ARG A 272 22.16 -6.37 -19.67
C ARG A 272 21.82 -4.88 -19.57
N VAL A 273 20.79 -4.49 -20.30
CA VAL A 273 20.30 -3.11 -20.36
C VAL A 273 18.87 -3.01 -19.80
N PRO A 274 18.56 -2.01 -18.96
CA PRO A 274 17.19 -1.75 -18.50
C PRO A 274 16.19 -1.62 -19.66
N ALA A 275 14.93 -2.01 -19.43
CA ALA A 275 13.90 -2.03 -20.46
C ALA A 275 13.65 -0.67 -21.14
N CYS A 276 13.81 0.45 -20.43
CA CYS A 276 13.70 1.79 -21.01
C CYS A 276 14.80 2.05 -22.05
N ILE A 277 16.06 1.78 -21.71
CA ILE A 277 17.21 1.91 -22.61
C ILE A 277 17.09 0.94 -23.78
N ALA A 278 16.63 -0.29 -23.53
CA ALA A 278 16.43 -1.31 -24.56
C ALA A 278 15.43 -0.84 -25.66
N VAL A 279 14.41 -0.06 -25.28
CA VAL A 279 13.44 0.49 -26.24
C VAL A 279 14.09 1.50 -27.18
N GLU A 280 14.98 2.34 -26.66
CA GLU A 280 15.69 3.35 -27.46
C GLU A 280 16.74 2.73 -28.37
N GLN A 281 17.43 1.70 -27.90
CA GLN A 281 18.39 0.92 -28.70
C GLN A 281 17.71 0.02 -29.75
N GLY A 282 16.38 -0.02 -29.81
CA GLY A 282 15.63 -0.89 -30.73
C GLY A 282 15.78 -2.38 -30.41
N LEU A 283 16.18 -2.71 -29.18
CA LEU A 283 16.22 -4.08 -28.65
C LEU A 283 14.85 -4.55 -28.14
N LEU A 284 13.89 -3.62 -28.02
CA LEU A 284 12.51 -3.87 -27.63
C LEU A 284 11.61 -2.76 -28.21
N SER A 285 10.33 -3.03 -28.48
CA SER A 285 9.36 -1.97 -28.77
C SER A 285 8.52 -1.62 -27.54
N LYS A 286 8.03 -0.38 -27.46
CA LYS A 286 7.17 0.08 -26.37
C LYS A 286 5.85 -0.72 -26.33
N GLU A 287 5.31 -1.07 -27.48
CA GLU A 287 4.08 -1.86 -27.64
C GLU A 287 4.29 -3.28 -27.10
N ILE A 288 5.43 -3.90 -27.43
CA ILE A 288 5.75 -5.23 -26.91
C ILE A 288 5.90 -5.17 -25.40
N LEU A 289 6.66 -4.21 -24.86
CA LEU A 289 6.85 -4.03 -23.42
C LEU A 289 5.50 -3.92 -22.66
N GLN A 290 4.57 -3.12 -23.18
CA GLN A 290 3.22 -2.99 -22.60
C GLN A 290 2.40 -4.28 -22.72
N SER A 291 2.63 -5.10 -23.74
CA SER A 291 1.92 -6.36 -23.97
C SER A 291 2.50 -7.57 -23.25
N LEU A 292 3.67 -7.48 -22.60
CA LEU A 292 4.32 -8.63 -21.96
C LEU A 292 3.49 -9.26 -20.83
N TYR A 293 2.64 -8.48 -20.17
CA TYR A 293 1.79 -8.95 -19.07
C TYR A 293 0.30 -8.97 -19.41
N ASP A 294 -0.04 -8.84 -20.69
CA ASP A 294 -1.42 -8.99 -21.16
C ASP A 294 -1.75 -10.47 -21.37
N PRO A 295 -2.69 -11.06 -20.59
CA PRO A 295 -2.99 -12.49 -20.64
C PRO A 295 -3.57 -12.95 -21.99
N VAL A 296 -4.09 -12.03 -22.81
CA VAL A 296 -4.62 -12.37 -24.14
C VAL A 296 -3.49 -12.50 -25.16
N SER A 297 -2.55 -11.55 -25.16
CA SER A 297 -1.46 -11.51 -26.15
C SER A 297 -0.15 -12.18 -25.70
N ASN A 298 0.02 -12.46 -24.41
CA ASN A 298 1.11 -13.22 -23.84
C ASN A 298 0.60 -14.09 -22.67
N PRO A 299 0.07 -15.29 -22.93
CA PRO A 299 -0.44 -16.14 -21.86
C PRO A 299 0.70 -16.61 -20.96
N ARG A 300 0.42 -16.70 -19.65
CA ARG A 300 1.32 -17.19 -18.60
C ARG A 300 2.05 -18.47 -19.02
N GLY A 301 3.38 -18.38 -19.13
CA GLY A 301 4.24 -19.40 -19.72
C GLY A 301 5.04 -20.26 -18.74
N PHE A 302 4.86 -20.05 -17.43
CA PHE A 302 5.52 -20.79 -16.35
C PHE A 302 4.48 -21.40 -15.41
N HIS A 303 4.89 -22.42 -14.67
CA HIS A 303 4.10 -23.00 -13.59
C HIS A 303 4.77 -22.74 -12.25
N ASN A 304 3.98 -22.30 -11.26
CA ASN A 304 4.46 -22.17 -9.90
C ASN A 304 4.77 -23.58 -9.34
N PRO A 305 6.00 -23.86 -8.88
CA PRO A 305 6.40 -25.19 -8.39
C PRO A 305 5.58 -25.71 -7.20
N ASP A 306 5.10 -24.81 -6.35
CA ASP A 306 4.36 -25.14 -5.13
C ASP A 306 2.87 -25.39 -5.43
N THR A 307 2.25 -24.53 -6.25
CA THR A 307 0.80 -24.57 -6.49
C THR A 307 0.39 -25.23 -7.81
N GLY A 308 1.32 -25.44 -8.74
CA GLY A 308 1.06 -25.89 -10.10
C GLY A 308 0.29 -24.90 -10.99
N GLN A 309 -0.08 -23.73 -10.47
CA GLN A 309 -0.83 -22.73 -11.22
C GLN A 309 0.06 -22.03 -12.24
N LYS A 310 -0.51 -21.70 -13.41
CA LYS A 310 0.19 -20.90 -14.42
C LYS A 310 0.47 -19.50 -13.88
N ALA A 311 1.68 -19.02 -14.10
CA ALA A 311 2.21 -17.74 -13.65
C ALA A 311 3.10 -17.08 -14.73
N TYR A 312 3.26 -15.76 -14.63
CA TYR A 312 4.37 -15.06 -15.28
C TYR A 312 5.67 -15.32 -14.50
N TYR A 313 6.83 -15.22 -15.16
CA TYR A 313 8.10 -15.45 -14.48
C TYR A 313 8.31 -14.46 -13.33
N SER A 314 7.97 -13.19 -13.55
CA SER A 314 7.99 -12.14 -12.52
C SER A 314 7.11 -12.45 -11.29
N GLU A 315 5.96 -13.13 -11.47
CA GLU A 315 5.09 -13.54 -10.37
C GLU A 315 5.78 -14.62 -9.52
N VAL A 316 6.45 -15.59 -10.15
CA VAL A 316 7.22 -16.63 -9.43
C VAL A 316 8.45 -16.03 -8.75
N LEU A 317 9.20 -15.17 -9.44
CA LEU A 317 10.41 -14.53 -8.91
C LEU A 317 10.14 -13.73 -7.63
N LYS A 318 9.01 -13.00 -7.56
CA LYS A 318 8.57 -12.26 -6.36
C LYS A 318 8.31 -13.15 -5.13
N THR A 319 8.15 -14.45 -5.34
CA THR A 319 7.93 -15.44 -4.29
C THR A 319 9.17 -16.29 -3.97
N CYS A 320 10.29 -16.03 -4.63
CA CYS A 320 11.54 -16.77 -4.43
C CYS A 320 12.30 -16.31 -3.17
N LEU A 321 13.20 -17.17 -2.73
CA LEU A 321 14.16 -16.95 -1.66
C LEU A 321 15.54 -16.73 -2.26
N TYR A 322 16.34 -15.83 -1.69
CA TYR A 322 17.74 -15.66 -2.05
C TYR A 322 18.62 -16.49 -1.11
N ASP A 323 19.38 -17.44 -1.65
CA ASP A 323 20.33 -18.24 -0.87
C ASP A 323 21.69 -17.56 -0.82
N VAL A 324 22.14 -17.18 0.37
CA VAL A 324 23.44 -16.49 0.56
C VAL A 324 24.63 -17.42 0.41
N ASP A 325 24.42 -18.73 0.55
CA ASP A 325 25.48 -19.73 0.41
C ASP A 325 25.89 -19.90 -1.06
N GLY A 326 24.91 -20.05 -1.96
CA GLY A 326 25.15 -20.14 -3.41
C GLY A 326 25.03 -18.82 -4.17
N GLY A 327 24.52 -17.75 -3.55
CA GLY A 327 24.28 -16.47 -4.22
C GLY A 327 23.18 -16.51 -5.28
N VAL A 328 22.18 -17.38 -5.13
CA VAL A 328 21.18 -17.73 -6.16
C VAL A 328 19.74 -17.61 -5.68
N PHE A 329 18.79 -17.45 -6.62
CA PHE A 329 17.36 -17.47 -6.31
C PHE A 329 16.81 -18.90 -6.31
N LEU A 330 16.02 -19.23 -5.29
CA LEU A 330 15.38 -20.53 -5.11
C LEU A 330 13.87 -20.35 -5.00
N THR A 331 13.12 -21.14 -5.75
CA THR A 331 11.66 -21.22 -5.54
C THR A 331 11.37 -22.08 -4.31
N PRO A 332 10.61 -21.59 -3.31
CA PRO A 332 10.23 -22.41 -2.17
C PRO A 332 9.23 -23.49 -2.60
N PHE A 333 9.31 -24.65 -1.94
CA PHE A 333 8.34 -25.74 -2.04
C PHE A 333 8.06 -26.28 -0.64
N GLY A 334 6.80 -26.25 -0.20
CA GLY A 334 6.43 -26.70 1.14
C GLY A 334 5.09 -26.19 1.64
N GLU A 335 4.73 -26.63 2.85
CA GLU A 335 3.43 -26.28 3.45
C GLU A 335 3.37 -24.83 3.96
N ARG A 336 4.52 -24.23 4.35
CA ARG A 336 4.56 -22.82 4.74
C ARG A 336 4.77 -21.94 3.50
N HIS A 337 3.88 -20.98 3.32
CA HIS A 337 4.07 -19.89 2.36
C HIS A 337 5.05 -18.83 2.90
N LEU A 338 6.33 -19.19 2.98
CA LEU A 338 7.43 -18.40 3.57
C LEU A 338 7.50 -16.94 3.10
N THR A 339 7.21 -16.73 1.82
CA THR A 339 7.32 -15.42 1.14
C THR A 339 5.97 -14.70 1.07
N SER A 340 4.89 -15.29 1.58
CA SER A 340 3.57 -14.68 1.52
C SER A 340 3.41 -13.60 2.58
N THR A 341 2.99 -12.42 2.15
CA THR A 341 2.40 -11.43 3.06
C THR A 341 1.17 -12.00 3.73
N SER A 342 1.08 -11.80 5.04
CA SER A 342 -0.03 -12.20 5.89
C SER A 342 -0.29 -11.08 6.90
N PRO A 343 -1.53 -10.88 7.34
CA PRO A 343 -1.80 -9.99 8.47
C PRO A 343 -1.22 -10.55 9.76
N LEU A 344 -1.02 -11.86 9.90
CA LEU A 344 -0.58 -12.48 11.15
C LEU A 344 0.93 -12.42 11.40
N SER A 345 1.74 -12.25 10.36
CA SER A 345 3.20 -12.33 10.48
C SER A 345 3.87 -11.10 9.88
N PRO A 346 4.69 -10.37 10.66
CA PRO A 346 5.58 -9.37 10.11
C PRO A 346 6.82 -10.02 9.46
N HIS A 347 7.11 -11.28 9.81
CA HIS A 347 8.26 -12.02 9.32
C HIS A 347 7.91 -12.63 7.96
N LYS A 348 8.55 -12.10 6.92
CA LYS A 348 8.61 -12.68 5.59
C LYS A 348 10.02 -13.19 5.38
N VAL A 349 10.16 -14.47 5.13
CA VAL A 349 11.47 -15.02 4.76
C VAL A 349 11.69 -14.65 3.31
N SER A 350 12.83 -14.04 3.01
CA SER A 350 13.21 -13.73 1.62
C SER A 350 14.66 -14.06 1.36
N VAL A 351 15.44 -14.28 2.42
CA VAL A 351 16.82 -14.72 2.36
C VAL A 351 16.96 -15.99 3.20
N VAL A 352 17.72 -16.95 2.71
CA VAL A 352 18.04 -18.19 3.41
C VAL A 352 19.53 -18.47 3.37
N ASN A 353 20.01 -19.25 4.33
CA ASN A 353 21.29 -19.90 4.25
C ASN A 353 21.05 -21.41 4.25
N SER A 354 21.14 -22.02 3.07
CA SER A 354 20.88 -23.45 2.88
C SER A 354 21.91 -24.38 3.55
N SER A 355 23.11 -23.89 3.89
CA SER A 355 24.13 -24.68 4.58
C SER A 355 23.79 -24.94 6.06
N CYS A 356 23.14 -23.97 6.72
CA CYS A 356 22.76 -24.04 8.14
C CYS A 356 21.24 -24.02 8.39
N GLY A 357 20.44 -23.90 7.33
CA GLY A 357 18.97 -23.88 7.39
C GLY A 357 18.39 -22.60 7.98
N SER A 358 19.16 -21.51 8.04
CA SER A 358 18.68 -20.23 8.57
C SER A 358 17.74 -19.54 7.60
N GLU A 359 16.61 -19.05 8.10
CA GLU A 359 15.59 -18.29 7.38
C GLU A 359 15.59 -16.86 7.92
N MET A 360 15.70 -15.85 7.06
CA MET A 360 15.77 -14.44 7.47
C MET A 360 15.04 -13.52 6.48
N SER A 361 14.65 -12.35 6.98
CA SER A 361 14.20 -11.24 6.13
C SER A 361 15.38 -10.60 5.41
N THR A 362 15.09 -9.83 4.35
CA THR A 362 16.10 -9.08 3.60
C THR A 362 16.81 -8.04 4.46
N HIS A 363 16.09 -7.39 5.38
CA HIS A 363 16.68 -6.46 6.33
C HIS A 363 17.63 -7.14 7.32
N GLU A 364 17.21 -8.27 7.91
CA GLU A 364 18.05 -9.03 8.85
C GLU A 364 19.31 -9.54 8.17
N ALA A 365 19.22 -10.02 6.93
CA ALA A 365 20.37 -10.44 6.14
C ALA A 365 21.36 -9.30 5.92
N PHE A 366 20.88 -8.11 5.58
CA PHE A 366 21.71 -6.93 5.35
C PHE A 366 22.37 -6.46 6.65
N LYS A 367 21.61 -6.36 7.73
CA LYS A 367 22.13 -5.98 9.06
C LYS A 367 23.14 -7.00 9.59
N GLY A 368 22.92 -8.28 9.33
CA GLY A 368 23.83 -9.38 9.62
C GLY A 368 25.06 -9.46 8.71
N LYS A 369 25.17 -8.58 7.71
CA LYS A 369 26.23 -8.57 6.68
C LYS A 369 26.31 -9.86 5.87
N HIS A 370 25.19 -10.58 5.76
CA HIS A 370 25.08 -11.77 4.91
C HIS A 370 24.90 -11.39 3.43
N ILE A 371 24.40 -10.18 3.15
CA ILE A 371 24.26 -9.63 1.80
C ILE A 371 24.83 -8.20 1.75
N ASP A 372 25.29 -7.79 0.57
CA ASP A 372 25.75 -6.42 0.31
C ASP A 372 24.57 -5.45 0.11
N LYS A 373 24.85 -4.14 0.13
CA LYS A 373 23.84 -3.08 -0.07
C LYS A 373 23.15 -3.19 -1.44
N LYS A 374 23.87 -3.56 -2.50
CA LYS A 374 23.31 -3.70 -3.85
C LYS A 374 22.26 -4.82 -3.91
N THR A 375 22.56 -5.96 -3.29
CA THR A 375 21.68 -7.13 -3.19
C THR A 375 20.47 -6.80 -2.32
N TYR A 376 20.69 -6.17 -1.17
CA TYR A 376 19.62 -5.70 -0.29
C TYR A 376 18.60 -4.82 -1.05
N LEU A 377 19.07 -3.77 -1.74
CA LEU A 377 18.17 -2.89 -2.51
C LEU A 377 17.45 -3.62 -3.64
N SER A 378 18.08 -4.61 -4.27
CA SER A 378 17.48 -5.39 -5.35
C SER A 378 16.36 -6.30 -4.83
N LEU A 379 16.60 -6.97 -3.71
CA LEU A 379 15.60 -7.82 -3.05
C LEU A 379 14.42 -6.99 -2.52
N SER A 380 14.69 -5.85 -1.86
CA SER A 380 13.64 -4.98 -1.32
C SER A 380 12.69 -4.44 -2.41
N ARG A 381 13.21 -4.13 -3.61
CA ARG A 381 12.41 -3.76 -4.79
C ARG A 381 11.51 -4.89 -5.29
N LEU A 382 11.98 -6.14 -5.24
CA LEU A 382 11.16 -7.30 -5.61
C LEU A 382 10.05 -7.53 -4.59
N GLU A 383 10.30 -7.24 -3.32
CA GLU A 383 9.38 -7.51 -2.23
C GLU A 383 8.26 -6.48 -2.08
N SER A 384 8.58 -5.19 -2.29
CA SER A 384 7.73 -4.06 -1.94
C SER A 384 7.82 -2.91 -2.96
N GLU A 385 6.73 -2.14 -3.06
CA GLU A 385 6.58 -1.04 -4.02
C GLU A 385 6.29 0.26 -3.26
N TRP A 386 7.25 0.66 -2.41
CA TRP A 386 7.16 1.87 -1.61
C TRP A 386 7.19 3.14 -2.46
N GLN A 387 6.29 4.07 -2.15
CA GLN A 387 6.22 5.39 -2.76
C GLN A 387 5.88 6.43 -1.70
N GLU A 388 6.58 7.55 -1.71
CA GLU A 388 6.26 8.69 -0.85
C GLU A 388 5.29 9.65 -1.56
N LYS A 389 4.29 10.12 -0.82
CA LYS A 389 3.35 11.16 -1.29
C LYS A 389 3.17 12.22 -0.20
N PRO A 390 3.33 13.52 -0.54
CA PRO A 390 2.95 14.60 0.37
C PRO A 390 1.43 14.73 0.41
N ILE A 391 0.86 14.81 1.60
CA ILE A 391 -0.56 15.01 1.87
C ILE A 391 -0.69 16.16 2.86
N THR A 392 -1.62 17.07 2.59
CA THR A 392 -1.99 18.11 3.56
C THR A 392 -3.02 17.55 4.51
N ASP A 393 -2.76 17.62 5.81
CA ASP A 393 -3.76 17.29 6.81
C ASP A 393 -4.94 18.31 6.74
N PRO A 394 -6.09 17.98 7.32
CA PRO A 394 -7.23 18.91 7.42
C PRO A 394 -6.93 20.22 8.18
N SER A 395 -5.82 20.27 8.92
CA SER A 395 -5.33 21.44 9.66
C SER A 395 -4.43 22.35 8.82
N GLY A 396 -4.07 21.96 7.59
CA GLY A 396 -3.19 22.69 6.68
C GLY A 396 -1.71 22.35 6.81
N ASN A 397 -1.31 21.40 7.66
CA ASN A 397 0.07 20.96 7.78
C ASN A 397 0.40 19.93 6.69
N MET A 398 1.60 20.01 6.14
CA MET A 398 2.10 19.01 5.19
C MET A 398 2.68 17.80 5.94
N CYS A 399 2.19 16.63 5.59
CA CYS A 399 2.69 15.33 6.05
C CYS A 399 3.16 14.50 4.87
N HIS A 400 4.16 13.65 5.08
CA HIS A 400 4.73 12.78 4.07
C HIS A 400 4.38 11.34 4.37
N ILE A 401 3.57 10.72 3.50
CA ILE A 401 3.11 9.34 3.67
C ILE A 401 3.85 8.43 2.69
N ILE A 402 4.60 7.49 3.25
CA ILE A 402 5.21 6.39 2.52
C ILE A 402 4.20 5.24 2.44
N THR A 403 3.86 4.80 1.23
CA THR A 403 2.85 3.77 0.95
C THR A 403 3.45 2.63 0.16
N ASP A 404 3.26 1.38 0.61
CA ASP A 404 3.55 0.19 -0.20
C ASP A 404 2.30 -0.14 -1.01
N ASN A 405 2.37 0.11 -2.32
CA ASN A 405 1.23 -0.11 -3.22
C ASN A 405 0.80 -1.58 -3.27
N ARG A 406 1.72 -2.51 -2.98
CA ARG A 406 1.47 -3.95 -2.99
C ARG A 406 0.66 -4.40 -1.78
N SER A 407 1.18 -4.18 -0.56
CA SER A 407 0.51 -4.63 0.66
C SER A 407 -0.55 -3.66 1.19
N GLY A 408 -0.53 -2.41 0.73
CA GLY A 408 -1.36 -1.32 1.21
C GLY A 408 -0.88 -0.67 2.51
N ARG A 409 0.30 -1.03 3.02
CA ARG A 409 0.86 -0.44 4.25
C ARG A 409 1.19 1.04 4.06
N GLN A 410 0.98 1.85 5.08
CA GLN A 410 1.27 3.27 5.08
C GLN A 410 2.01 3.71 6.35
N ILE A 411 2.94 4.64 6.19
CA ILE A 411 3.73 5.21 7.28
C ILE A 411 3.78 6.73 7.09
N CYS A 412 3.43 7.48 8.12
CA CYS A 412 3.61 8.93 8.15
C CYS A 412 4.97 9.26 8.78
N LEU A 413 5.84 9.96 8.05
CA LEU A 413 7.19 10.30 8.51
C LEU A 413 7.17 11.24 9.73
N GLU A 414 6.27 12.20 9.76
CA GLU A 414 6.09 13.13 10.88
C GLU A 414 5.60 12.39 12.13
N SER A 415 4.68 11.44 11.96
CA SER A 415 4.23 10.58 13.05
C SER A 415 5.37 9.73 13.59
N ALA A 416 6.18 9.12 12.70
CA ALA A 416 7.35 8.33 13.09
C ALA A 416 8.41 9.15 13.84
N LEU A 417 8.64 10.41 13.45
CA LEU A 417 9.49 11.35 14.19
C LEU A 417 8.93 11.65 15.58
N SER A 418 7.64 11.98 15.68
CA SER A 418 7.00 12.33 16.94
C SER A 418 7.04 11.18 17.96
N GLN A 419 6.91 9.95 17.46
CA GLN A 419 6.96 8.71 18.25
C GLN A 419 8.39 8.18 18.45
N ARG A 420 9.40 8.86 17.89
CA ARG A 420 10.83 8.49 17.94
C ARG A 420 11.15 7.11 17.33
N PHE A 421 10.34 6.65 16.39
CA PHE A 421 10.70 5.52 15.52
C PHE A 421 11.71 5.95 14.45
N LEU A 422 11.73 7.25 14.13
CA LEU A 422 12.67 7.87 13.20
C LEU A 422 13.40 9.02 13.91
N GLU A 423 14.70 9.17 13.66
CA GLU A 423 15.48 10.31 14.13
C GLU A 423 15.59 11.41 13.04
N ALA A 424 15.78 12.67 13.45
CA ALA A 424 15.88 13.79 12.53
C ALA A 424 17.06 13.64 11.55
N SER A 425 18.22 13.14 12.02
CA SER A 425 19.40 12.88 11.18
C SER A 425 19.18 11.79 10.13
N GLU A 426 18.34 10.81 10.41
CA GLU A 426 17.98 9.74 9.47
C GLU A 426 17.02 10.27 8.41
N LEU A 427 16.07 11.11 8.81
CA LEU A 427 15.22 11.82 7.86
C LEU A 427 16.07 12.73 6.95
N GLU A 428 17.02 13.49 7.50
CA GLU A 428 17.95 14.30 6.69
C GLU A 428 18.76 13.44 5.72
N SER A 429 19.24 12.27 6.17
CA SER A 429 19.98 11.33 5.33
C SER A 429 19.10 10.80 4.18
N TYR A 430 17.84 10.46 4.47
CA TYR A 430 16.87 10.08 3.44
C TYR A 430 16.58 11.24 2.47
N ARG A 431 16.31 12.46 2.97
CA ARG A 431 16.08 13.66 2.14
C ARG A 431 17.28 14.04 1.29
N SER A 432 18.50 13.71 1.72
CA SER A 432 19.73 13.92 0.95
C SER A 432 20.01 12.83 -0.09
N GLY A 433 19.23 11.74 -0.10
CA GLY A 433 19.42 10.57 -0.96
C GLY A 433 20.44 9.53 -0.44
N ALA A 434 21.03 9.74 0.74
CA ALA A 434 22.02 8.83 1.33
C ALA A 434 21.38 7.53 1.86
N LEU A 435 20.12 7.60 2.29
CA LEU A 435 19.27 6.44 2.59
C LEU A 435 18.22 6.31 1.49
N SER A 436 17.99 5.09 1.03
CA SER A 436 16.87 4.76 0.17
C SER A 436 15.55 4.69 0.95
N ILE A 437 14.43 4.74 0.23
CA ILE A 437 13.08 4.56 0.82
C ILE A 437 12.94 3.21 1.55
N TYR A 438 13.64 2.17 1.10
CA TYR A 438 13.65 0.85 1.74
C TYR A 438 14.39 0.89 3.08
N GLU A 439 15.54 1.57 3.14
CA GLU A 439 16.34 1.69 4.37
C GLU A 439 15.59 2.47 5.45
N ILE A 440 14.97 3.61 5.12
CA ILE A 440 14.22 4.40 6.10
C ILE A 440 12.99 3.64 6.62
N VAL A 441 12.27 2.91 5.75
CA VAL A 441 11.12 2.10 6.16
C VAL A 441 11.56 0.98 7.11
N ASP A 442 12.64 0.29 6.79
CA ASP A 442 13.15 -0.78 7.65
C ASP A 442 13.67 -0.25 8.99
N ILE A 443 14.30 0.93 9.01
CA ILE A 443 14.70 1.60 10.27
C ILE A 443 13.47 1.82 11.16
N ILE A 444 12.39 2.39 10.58
CA ILE A 444 11.15 2.63 11.31
C ILE A 444 10.58 1.31 11.83
N PHE A 445 10.44 0.28 10.98
CA PHE A 445 9.91 -1.01 11.38
C PHE A 445 10.76 -1.75 12.41
N SER A 446 12.09 -1.56 12.38
CA SER A 446 12.99 -2.18 13.36
C SER A 446 12.81 -1.60 14.78
N ARG A 447 12.23 -0.41 14.90
CA ARG A 447 12.00 0.29 16.18
C ARG A 447 10.52 0.34 16.58
N MET A 448 9.62 0.11 15.64
CA MET A 448 8.18 0.13 15.87
C MET A 448 7.75 -1.14 16.61
N VAL A 449 7.07 -0.98 17.74
CA VAL A 449 6.46 -2.09 18.48
C VAL A 449 4.95 -2.04 18.27
N ILE A 450 4.43 -3.02 17.52
CA ILE A 450 2.99 -3.14 17.30
C ILE A 450 2.39 -4.02 18.40
N VAL A 451 1.39 -3.48 19.09
CA VAL A 451 0.63 -4.18 20.12
C VAL A 451 -0.77 -4.43 19.59
N GLU A 452 -1.29 -5.64 19.76
CA GLU A 452 -2.67 -5.97 19.41
C GLU A 452 -3.64 -5.13 20.24
N ASP A 453 -4.50 -4.34 19.58
CA ASP A 453 -5.57 -3.62 20.24
C ASP A 453 -6.70 -4.61 20.55
N VAL A 454 -6.68 -5.18 21.75
CA VAL A 454 -7.70 -6.13 22.22
C VAL A 454 -9.14 -5.59 22.10
N ASN A 455 -9.28 -4.27 22.13
CA ASN A 455 -10.54 -3.53 22.01
C ASN A 455 -10.84 -3.08 20.57
N SER A 456 -10.02 -3.48 19.60
CA SER A 456 -10.24 -3.19 18.19
C SER A 456 -11.55 -3.84 17.74
N THR A 457 -12.39 -3.05 17.08
CA THR A 457 -13.44 -3.57 16.19
C THR A 457 -12.81 -4.12 14.91
N ILE A 458 -13.63 -4.62 13.97
CA ILE A 458 -13.19 -4.93 12.61
C ILE A 458 -12.81 -3.61 11.91
N ALA A 459 -11.51 -3.33 11.81
CA ALA A 459 -10.97 -2.11 11.22
C ALA A 459 -11.00 -2.12 9.69
N GLY A 460 -10.91 -3.31 9.08
CA GLY A 460 -10.84 -3.45 7.63
C GLY A 460 -11.01 -4.88 7.17
N LEU A 461 -10.75 -5.09 5.88
CA LEU A 461 -10.75 -6.41 5.27
C LEU A 461 -9.33 -6.79 4.83
N TRP A 462 -9.00 -8.07 4.93
CA TRP A 462 -7.84 -8.65 4.28
C TRP A 462 -8.27 -9.41 3.03
N ASP A 463 -7.94 -8.91 1.84
CA ASP A 463 -8.18 -9.65 0.60
C ASP A 463 -7.14 -10.77 0.47
N VAL A 464 -7.58 -12.01 0.69
CA VAL A 464 -6.73 -13.21 0.63
C VAL A 464 -6.18 -13.44 -0.78
N THR A 465 -6.89 -13.00 -1.82
CA THR A 465 -6.48 -13.19 -3.23
C THR A 465 -5.40 -12.19 -3.61
N GLN A 466 -5.62 -10.91 -3.29
CA GLN A 466 -4.67 -9.84 -3.61
C GLN A 466 -3.55 -9.68 -2.58
N LYS A 467 -3.67 -10.32 -1.41
CA LYS A 467 -2.79 -10.17 -0.24
C LYS A 467 -2.64 -8.70 0.16
N LYS A 468 -3.77 -8.00 0.26
CA LYS A 468 -3.86 -6.55 0.44
C LYS A 468 -4.86 -6.17 1.53
N ARG A 469 -4.52 -5.13 2.31
CA ARG A 469 -5.42 -4.49 3.27
C ARG A 469 -6.37 -3.57 2.53
N LEU A 470 -7.66 -3.65 2.85
CA LEU A 470 -8.71 -2.81 2.27
C LEU A 470 -9.54 -2.17 3.38
N SER A 471 -9.86 -0.89 3.21
CA SER A 471 -10.90 -0.25 4.03
C SER A 471 -12.25 -0.93 3.77
N ILE A 472 -13.19 -0.79 4.72
CA ILE A 472 -14.53 -1.36 4.55
C ILE A 472 -15.22 -0.82 3.30
N LEU A 473 -15.05 0.47 2.99
CA LEU A 473 -15.57 1.09 1.77
C LEU A 473 -14.92 0.50 0.51
N GLN A 474 -13.60 0.36 0.47
CA GLN A 474 -12.91 -0.25 -0.67
C GLN A 474 -13.38 -1.69 -0.88
N GLY A 475 -13.53 -2.46 0.20
CA GLY A 475 -14.07 -3.82 0.16
C GLY A 475 -15.48 -3.88 -0.42
N PHE A 476 -16.34 -2.93 -0.05
CA PHE A 476 -17.68 -2.80 -0.62
C PHE A 476 -17.64 -2.44 -2.12
N GLN A 477 -16.87 -1.43 -2.50
CA GLN A 477 -16.73 -0.99 -3.90
C GLN A 477 -16.17 -2.10 -4.81
N GLN A 478 -15.30 -2.96 -4.27
CA GLN A 478 -14.74 -4.09 -5.02
C GLN A 478 -15.63 -5.35 -5.03
N GLY A 479 -16.78 -5.31 -4.34
CA GLY A 479 -17.75 -6.41 -4.26
C GLY A 479 -17.34 -7.55 -3.32
N LEU A 480 -16.42 -7.32 -2.39
CA LEU A 480 -16.01 -8.32 -1.40
C LEU A 480 -17.05 -8.45 -0.28
N THR A 481 -17.78 -7.38 0.03
CA THR A 481 -18.85 -7.33 1.02
C THR A 481 -20.09 -6.63 0.47
N ASP A 482 -21.26 -6.91 1.05
CA ASP A 482 -22.51 -6.24 0.68
C ASP A 482 -22.68 -4.91 1.45
N ARG A 483 -23.61 -4.06 0.99
CA ARG A 483 -23.85 -2.74 1.57
C ARG A 483 -24.26 -2.83 3.05
N ALA A 484 -25.08 -3.82 3.40
CA ALA A 484 -25.58 -3.97 4.77
C ALA A 484 -24.45 -4.31 5.73
N THR A 485 -23.57 -5.23 5.34
CA THR A 485 -22.39 -5.64 6.12
C THR A 485 -21.41 -4.48 6.22
N ALA A 486 -21.11 -3.79 5.11
CA ALA A 486 -20.23 -2.62 5.13
C ALA A 486 -20.72 -1.54 6.09
N LEU A 487 -22.01 -1.19 6.03
CA LEU A 487 -22.61 -0.22 6.93
C LEU A 487 -22.51 -0.67 8.40
N ARG A 488 -22.84 -1.92 8.72
CA ARG A 488 -22.76 -2.43 10.10
C ARG A 488 -21.33 -2.41 10.65
N LEU A 489 -20.33 -2.74 9.82
CA LEU A 489 -18.93 -2.66 10.24
C LEU A 489 -18.50 -1.21 10.46
N LEU A 490 -18.87 -0.27 9.58
CA LEU A 490 -18.58 1.16 9.76
C LEU A 490 -19.33 1.78 10.95
N GLU A 491 -20.58 1.39 11.21
CA GLU A 491 -21.33 1.79 12.41
C GLU A 491 -20.57 1.38 13.68
N SER A 492 -20.02 0.16 13.69
CA SER A 492 -19.23 -0.33 14.82
C SER A 492 -17.94 0.48 15.02
N GLN A 493 -17.28 0.91 13.94
CA GLN A 493 -16.09 1.77 14.01
C GLN A 493 -16.43 3.15 14.59
N ALA A 494 -17.45 3.81 14.02
CA ALA A 494 -17.88 5.13 14.43
C ALA A 494 -18.25 5.20 15.92
N CYS A 495 -18.94 4.18 16.46
CA CYS A 495 -19.35 4.18 17.87
C CYS A 495 -18.31 3.61 18.86
N THR A 496 -17.11 3.22 18.40
CA THR A 496 -16.05 2.63 19.25
C THR A 496 -14.70 3.36 19.19
N GLY A 497 -14.64 4.53 18.55
CA GLY A 497 -13.43 5.35 18.52
C GLY A 497 -13.21 6.14 17.24
N GLY A 498 -13.96 5.86 16.18
CA GLY A 498 -13.80 6.50 14.87
C GLY A 498 -13.56 5.50 13.75
N ILE A 499 -13.54 5.99 12.52
CA ILE A 499 -13.33 5.17 11.33
C ILE A 499 -11.86 4.75 11.25
N CYS A 500 -11.63 3.44 11.15
CA CYS A 500 -10.26 2.92 11.10
C CYS A 500 -9.71 2.99 9.67
N ASP A 501 -8.47 3.46 9.52
CA ASP A 501 -7.67 3.23 8.32
C ASP A 501 -6.80 1.98 8.52
N PRO A 502 -7.13 0.83 7.90
CA PRO A 502 -6.33 -0.38 8.04
C PRO A 502 -4.94 -0.26 7.39
N SER A 503 -4.68 0.79 6.61
CA SER A 503 -3.41 1.01 5.91
C SER A 503 -2.36 1.62 6.83
N SER A 504 -2.77 2.60 7.66
CA SER A 504 -1.92 3.37 8.57
C SER A 504 -2.08 2.97 10.05
N GLY A 505 -3.20 2.32 10.40
CA GLY A 505 -3.57 2.01 11.78
C GLY A 505 -4.26 3.15 12.54
N GLU A 506 -4.47 4.30 11.89
CA GLU A 506 -5.11 5.46 12.51
C GLU A 506 -6.63 5.27 12.67
N LYS A 507 -7.20 5.81 13.76
CA LYS A 507 -8.65 5.96 13.97
C LYS A 507 -9.00 7.42 13.76
N LEU A 508 -9.89 7.69 12.81
CA LEU A 508 -10.19 9.03 12.31
C LEU A 508 -11.62 9.44 12.65
N THR A 509 -11.83 10.75 12.79
CA THR A 509 -13.18 11.32 12.83
C THR A 509 -13.90 11.07 11.51
N LEU A 510 -15.23 11.13 11.48
CA LEU A 510 -16.00 10.97 10.25
C LEU A 510 -15.61 12.01 9.19
N CYS A 511 -15.31 13.23 9.62
CA CYS A 511 -14.87 14.30 8.72
C CYS A 511 -13.53 13.96 8.04
N ASP A 512 -12.53 13.53 8.83
CA ASP A 512 -11.21 13.18 8.30
C ASP A 512 -11.28 11.91 7.45
N ALA A 513 -12.10 10.95 7.85
CA ALA A 513 -12.34 9.72 7.10
C ALA A 513 -12.99 10.01 5.72
N LEU A 514 -13.91 10.99 5.64
CA LEU A 514 -14.48 11.44 4.37
C LEU A 514 -13.40 12.09 3.49
N ASN A 515 -12.58 12.97 4.06
CA ASN A 515 -11.49 13.64 3.34
C ASN A 515 -10.46 12.64 2.79
N ARG A 516 -10.17 11.56 3.53
CA ARG A 516 -9.29 10.46 3.09
C ARG A 516 -9.98 9.41 2.23
N GLY A 517 -11.28 9.54 1.95
CA GLY A 517 -12.03 8.59 1.13
C GLY A 517 -12.21 7.21 1.75
N LEU A 518 -12.19 7.10 3.09
CA LEU A 518 -12.52 5.88 3.82
C LEU A 518 -14.04 5.67 3.96
N VAL A 519 -14.80 6.75 3.85
CA VAL A 519 -16.28 6.77 3.75
C VAL A 519 -16.70 7.68 2.60
N ASP A 520 -17.85 7.43 2.00
CA ASP A 520 -18.47 8.34 1.03
C ASP A 520 -19.48 9.28 1.72
N GLU A 521 -19.96 10.31 1.02
CA GLU A 521 -20.90 11.30 1.60
C GLU A 521 -22.19 10.65 2.14
N GLY A 522 -22.68 9.61 1.46
CA GLY A 522 -23.91 8.92 1.85
C GLY A 522 -23.74 8.10 3.13
N LEU A 523 -22.62 7.39 3.27
CA LEU A 523 -22.24 6.68 4.48
C LEU A 523 -21.93 7.67 5.60
N ASN A 524 -21.24 8.77 5.31
CA ASN A 524 -20.94 9.81 6.28
C ASN A 524 -22.21 10.32 6.98
N GLN A 525 -23.26 10.65 6.21
CA GLN A 525 -24.55 11.07 6.77
C GLN A 525 -25.21 9.96 7.63
N GLN A 526 -25.12 8.70 7.20
CA GLN A 526 -25.71 7.57 7.94
C GLN A 526 -24.95 7.25 9.24
N LEU A 527 -23.66 7.59 9.31
CA LEU A 527 -22.78 7.26 10.43
C LEU A 527 -22.74 8.36 11.51
N GLN A 528 -23.18 9.59 11.23
CA GLN A 528 -23.21 10.69 12.21
C GLN A 528 -23.84 10.32 13.57
N PRO A 529 -24.99 9.61 13.64
CA PRO A 529 -25.54 9.20 14.94
C PRO A 529 -24.61 8.25 15.72
N PHE A 530 -23.81 7.45 15.02
CA PHE A 530 -22.89 6.49 15.64
C PHE A 530 -21.60 7.16 16.14
N GLU A 531 -21.13 8.21 15.48
CA GLU A 531 -20.05 9.04 16.02
C GLU A 531 -20.50 9.81 17.26
N GLN A 532 -21.75 10.31 17.29
CA GLN A 532 -22.34 10.88 18.50
C GLN A 532 -22.49 9.84 19.63
N ALA A 533 -22.72 8.57 19.29
CA ALA A 533 -22.73 7.50 20.29
C ALA A 533 -21.36 7.30 20.97
N TYR A 534 -20.26 7.69 20.33
CA TYR A 534 -18.91 7.71 20.91
C TYR A 534 -18.60 9.03 21.64
N ASN A 535 -18.95 10.18 21.05
CA ASN A 535 -18.68 11.51 21.60
C ASN A 535 -19.68 11.96 22.68
N GLY A 536 -20.79 11.23 22.84
CA GLY A 536 -21.91 11.58 23.70
C GLY A 536 -23.01 12.33 22.99
N ILE A 537 -24.25 12.05 23.40
CA ILE A 537 -25.46 12.64 22.81
C ILE A 537 -25.91 13.76 23.73
N VAL A 538 -25.89 15.00 23.24
CA VAL A 538 -26.29 16.16 24.03
C VAL A 538 -27.81 16.26 24.05
N ASP A 539 -28.40 16.25 25.25
CA ASP A 539 -29.82 16.56 25.43
C ASP A 539 -30.06 18.05 25.11
N PRO A 540 -30.89 18.38 24.10
CA PRO A 540 -31.17 19.77 23.73
C PRO A 540 -31.80 20.61 24.85
N LEU A 541 -32.49 19.98 25.81
CA LEU A 541 -33.21 20.68 26.88
C LEU A 541 -32.33 20.95 28.08
N THR A 542 -31.52 19.98 28.48
CA THR A 542 -30.67 20.09 29.69
C THR A 542 -29.23 20.48 29.38
N GLY A 543 -28.80 20.36 28.12
CA GLY A 543 -27.39 20.53 27.71
C GLY A 543 -26.47 19.44 28.25
N LYS A 544 -27.01 18.39 28.88
CA LYS A 544 -26.23 17.30 29.46
C LYS A 544 -25.81 16.31 28.37
N THR A 545 -24.55 15.88 28.43
CA THR A 545 -24.06 14.78 27.59
C THR A 545 -24.52 13.45 28.16
N LEU A 546 -25.30 12.71 27.37
CA LEU A 546 -25.88 11.42 27.73
C LEU A 546 -25.13 10.28 27.04
N THR A 547 -25.15 9.11 27.68
CA THR A 547 -24.74 7.86 27.04
C THR A 547 -25.80 7.38 26.05
N VAL A 548 -25.41 6.45 25.17
CA VAL A 548 -26.33 5.79 24.23
C VAL A 548 -27.55 5.18 24.93
N SER A 549 -27.35 4.53 26.08
CA SER A 549 -28.44 3.91 26.83
C SER A 549 -29.40 4.95 27.41
N GLN A 550 -28.89 6.06 27.93
CA GLN A 550 -29.69 7.15 28.50
C GLN A 550 -30.47 7.89 27.40
N ALA A 551 -29.80 8.24 26.30
CA ALA A 551 -30.44 8.87 25.15
C ALA A 551 -31.55 8.00 24.53
N ALA A 552 -31.37 6.67 24.51
CA ALA A 552 -32.40 5.75 24.04
C ALA A 552 -33.63 5.68 24.97
N GLN A 553 -33.44 5.83 26.28
CA GLN A 553 -34.54 5.90 27.26
C GLN A 553 -35.33 7.21 27.12
N GLU A 554 -34.62 8.31 26.84
CA GLU A 554 -35.22 9.64 26.62
C GLU A 554 -35.77 9.83 25.19
N ASN A 555 -35.72 8.78 24.34
CA ASN A 555 -36.11 8.80 22.93
C ASN A 555 -35.35 9.83 22.06
N LEU A 556 -34.17 10.25 22.51
CA LEU A 556 -33.23 11.09 21.76
C LEU A 556 -32.38 10.29 20.77
N PHE A 557 -32.36 8.96 20.90
CA PHE A 557 -31.65 8.04 19.99
C PHE A 557 -32.52 6.84 19.60
N PRO A 558 -32.50 6.40 18.32
CA PRO A 558 -33.29 5.24 17.89
C PRO A 558 -32.91 3.97 18.65
N LYS A 559 -33.90 3.29 19.25
CA LYS A 559 -33.67 2.11 20.11
C LYS A 559 -32.92 0.97 19.41
N ASP A 560 -33.22 0.70 18.14
CA ASP A 560 -32.51 -0.34 17.37
C ASP A 560 -31.04 0.02 17.11
N ALA A 561 -30.73 1.30 16.90
CA ALA A 561 -29.37 1.78 16.73
C ALA A 561 -28.62 1.77 18.08
N ALA A 562 -29.30 2.15 19.16
CA ALA A 562 -28.76 2.10 20.52
C ALA A 562 -28.34 0.69 20.90
N PHE A 563 -29.22 -0.30 20.65
CA PHE A 563 -28.94 -1.69 20.93
C PHE A 563 -27.68 -2.19 20.21
N ARG A 564 -27.50 -1.83 18.93
CA ARG A 564 -26.29 -2.18 18.16
C ARG A 564 -25.04 -1.48 18.70
N CYS A 565 -25.11 -0.19 19.02
CA CYS A 565 -23.96 0.52 19.58
C CYS A 565 -23.51 -0.10 20.91
N ILE A 566 -24.45 -0.43 21.79
CA ILE A 566 -24.17 -1.08 23.07
C ILE A 566 -23.58 -2.48 22.84
N GLU A 567 -24.12 -3.26 21.90
CA GLU A 567 -23.56 -4.55 21.49
C GLU A 567 -22.11 -4.41 21.01
N PHE A 568 -21.83 -3.47 20.11
CA PHE A 568 -20.48 -3.24 19.58
C PHE A 568 -19.49 -2.81 20.67
N GLN A 569 -19.88 -1.87 21.54
CA GLN A 569 -19.04 -1.40 22.64
C GLN A 569 -18.74 -2.53 23.63
N LEU A 570 -19.75 -3.30 24.06
CA LEU A 570 -19.57 -4.44 24.96
C LEU A 570 -18.63 -5.52 24.38
N LEU A 571 -18.81 -5.87 23.11
CA LEU A 571 -17.97 -6.87 22.44
C LEU A 571 -16.54 -6.38 22.17
N THR A 572 -16.27 -5.08 22.31
CA THR A 572 -14.95 -4.46 22.09
C THR A 572 -14.34 -3.90 23.38
N GLY A 573 -14.72 -4.42 24.56
CA GLY A 573 -14.08 -4.09 25.84
C GLY A 573 -14.98 -3.41 26.87
N GLY A 574 -16.22 -3.08 26.52
CA GLY A 574 -17.19 -2.49 27.44
C GLY A 574 -17.76 -1.15 26.96
N PRO A 575 -18.80 -0.64 27.65
CA PRO A 575 -19.43 0.65 27.32
C PRO A 575 -18.42 1.79 27.45
N ILE A 576 -18.56 2.79 26.59
CA ILE A 576 -17.66 3.95 26.55
C ILE A 576 -18.29 5.10 27.33
N ASP A 577 -17.52 5.70 28.23
CA ASP A 577 -17.91 6.96 28.86
C ASP A 577 -17.66 8.11 27.88
N PRO A 578 -18.69 8.88 27.49
CA PRO A 578 -18.58 9.89 26.44
C PRO A 578 -17.76 11.13 26.84
N VAL A 579 -17.46 11.32 28.13
CA VAL A 579 -16.70 12.48 28.62
C VAL A 579 -15.23 12.15 28.73
N THR A 580 -14.90 10.97 29.25
CA THR A 580 -13.51 10.52 29.42
C THR A 580 -12.97 9.74 28.23
N HIS A 581 -13.88 9.20 27.40
CA HIS A 581 -13.62 8.20 26.36
C HIS A 581 -13.01 6.88 26.89
N ASP A 582 -13.04 6.68 28.21
CA ASP A 582 -12.58 5.44 28.83
C ASP A 582 -13.61 4.33 28.69
N ARG A 583 -13.11 3.11 28.55
CA ARG A 583 -13.92 1.88 28.57
C ARG A 583 -14.25 1.55 30.03
N VAL A 584 -15.53 1.39 30.32
CA VAL A 584 -16.01 0.99 31.65
C VAL A 584 -16.32 -0.50 31.65
N SER A 585 -15.98 -1.21 32.75
CA SER A 585 -16.35 -2.62 32.86
C SER A 585 -17.87 -2.81 32.81
N PRO A 586 -18.39 -3.91 32.23
CA PRO A 586 -19.84 -4.14 32.15
C PRO A 586 -20.54 -4.08 33.52
N GLU A 587 -19.89 -4.59 34.56
CA GLU A 587 -20.42 -4.60 35.93
C GLU A 587 -20.54 -3.19 36.50
N GLU A 588 -19.51 -2.36 36.32
CA GLU A 588 -19.50 -0.97 36.75
C GLU A 588 -20.44 -0.10 35.91
N ALA A 589 -20.55 -0.37 34.61
CA ALA A 589 -21.46 0.34 33.73
C ALA A 589 -22.93 0.14 34.15
N ILE A 590 -23.30 -1.05 34.64
CA ILE A 590 -24.63 -1.29 35.20
C ILE A 590 -24.82 -0.51 36.51
N GLN A 591 -23.81 -0.49 37.40
CA GLN A 591 -23.88 0.23 38.67
C GLN A 591 -24.01 1.75 38.49
N ARG A 592 -23.27 2.31 37.52
CA ARG A 592 -23.29 3.74 37.16
C ARG A 592 -24.50 4.11 36.29
N GLY A 593 -25.33 3.15 35.89
CA GLY A 593 -26.49 3.38 35.01
C GLY A 593 -26.11 3.81 33.59
N LEU A 594 -24.91 3.44 33.13
CA LEU A 594 -24.45 3.69 31.76
C LEU A 594 -25.10 2.70 30.77
N VAL A 595 -25.46 1.50 31.25
CA VAL A 595 -26.21 0.47 30.50
C VAL A 595 -27.27 -0.15 31.40
N ASP A 596 -28.47 -0.35 30.84
CA ASP A 596 -29.55 -1.08 31.52
C ASP A 596 -29.16 -2.55 31.78
N LYS A 597 -29.39 -3.01 33.00
CA LYS A 597 -29.19 -4.41 33.42
C LYS A 597 -29.89 -5.40 32.49
N VAL A 598 -31.09 -5.07 31.99
CA VAL A 598 -31.86 -5.95 31.09
C VAL A 598 -31.18 -6.08 29.73
N ILE A 599 -30.71 -4.97 29.18
CA ILE A 599 -30.00 -4.94 27.89
C ILE A 599 -28.66 -5.68 28.04
N ALA A 600 -27.92 -5.40 29.11
CA ALA A 600 -26.65 -6.08 29.40
C ALA A 600 -26.82 -7.60 29.57
N SER A 601 -27.90 -8.06 30.22
CA SER A 601 -28.19 -9.49 30.35
C SER A 601 -28.63 -10.13 29.03
N SER A 602 -29.39 -9.41 28.21
CA SER A 602 -29.84 -9.90 26.90
C SER A 602 -28.66 -10.08 25.95
N LEU A 603 -27.71 -9.13 25.94
CA LEU A 603 -26.50 -9.17 25.12
C LEU A 603 -25.45 -10.19 25.58
N LYS A 604 -25.59 -10.75 26.79
CA LYS A 604 -24.78 -11.89 27.24
C LYS A 604 -25.27 -13.23 26.66
N ASP A 605 -26.54 -13.34 26.25
CA ASP A 605 -27.10 -14.56 25.66
C ASP A 605 -26.89 -14.57 24.14
N GLU A 606 -26.19 -15.59 23.65
CA GLU A 606 -25.85 -15.73 22.24
C GLU A 606 -27.06 -15.75 21.30
N LYS A 607 -28.23 -16.14 21.80
CA LYS A 607 -29.48 -16.18 21.01
C LYS A 607 -29.97 -14.80 20.59
N HIS A 608 -29.55 -13.74 21.29
CA HIS A 608 -29.97 -12.37 21.01
C HIS A 608 -29.04 -11.66 20.01
N HIS A 609 -27.89 -12.23 19.68
CA HIS A 609 -27.01 -11.70 18.64
C HIS A 609 -27.63 -11.93 17.26
N THR A 610 -28.00 -10.83 16.59
CA THR A 610 -28.59 -10.91 15.25
C THR A 610 -27.50 -11.25 14.23
N LYS A 611 -27.76 -12.25 13.37
CA LYS A 611 -26.91 -12.56 12.21
C LYS A 611 -27.09 -11.50 11.13
N ALA A 612 -26.58 -10.29 11.38
CA ALA A 612 -26.76 -9.11 10.55
C ALA A 612 -25.74 -9.00 9.41
N LEU A 613 -24.59 -9.70 9.52
CA LEU A 613 -23.47 -9.61 8.60
C LEU A 613 -23.47 -10.77 7.60
N SER A 614 -22.96 -10.52 6.41
CA SER A 614 -22.57 -11.55 5.43
C SER A 614 -21.05 -11.70 5.46
N CYS A 615 -20.56 -12.89 5.80
CA CYS A 615 -19.13 -13.17 5.88
C CYS A 615 -18.44 -12.88 4.53
N PRO A 616 -17.47 -11.95 4.45
CA PRO A 616 -16.83 -11.60 3.18
C PRO A 616 -16.11 -12.78 2.51
N LYS A 617 -15.59 -13.74 3.29
CA LYS A 617 -14.93 -14.97 2.80
C LYS A 617 -15.91 -16.06 2.38
N THR A 618 -16.93 -16.37 3.19
CA THR A 618 -17.81 -17.55 2.99
C THR A 618 -19.21 -17.23 2.47
N LYS A 619 -19.59 -15.95 2.46
CA LYS A 619 -20.94 -15.41 2.13
C LYS A 619 -22.07 -15.93 3.02
N ARG A 620 -21.77 -16.65 4.11
CA ARG A 620 -22.75 -17.09 5.11
C ARG A 620 -23.13 -15.95 6.03
N ARG A 621 -24.37 -15.97 6.55
CA ARG A 621 -24.85 -15.01 7.56
C ARG A 621 -24.20 -15.29 8.91
N ILE A 622 -23.58 -14.28 9.51
CA ILE A 622 -22.82 -14.37 10.76
C ILE A 622 -23.22 -13.22 11.70
N THR A 623 -23.03 -13.42 13.00
CA THR A 623 -23.17 -12.35 14.01
C THR A 623 -21.93 -11.46 14.02
N PHE A 624 -22.00 -10.30 14.69
CA PHE A 624 -20.84 -9.45 14.87
C PHE A 624 -19.78 -10.10 15.79
N LYS A 625 -20.22 -10.79 16.86
CA LYS A 625 -19.33 -11.60 17.72
C LYS A 625 -18.56 -12.65 16.91
N GLU A 626 -19.26 -13.42 16.07
CA GLU A 626 -18.62 -14.41 15.18
C GLU A 626 -17.64 -13.75 14.19
N ALA A 627 -17.87 -12.50 13.78
CA ALA A 627 -16.94 -11.77 12.91
C ALA A 627 -15.67 -11.37 13.66
N LEU A 628 -15.77 -10.93 14.91
CA LEU A 628 -14.61 -10.66 15.77
C LEU A 628 -13.79 -11.93 16.03
N GLU A 629 -14.44 -13.04 16.36
CA GLU A 629 -13.79 -14.33 16.61
C GLU A 629 -13.05 -14.88 15.38
N ARG A 630 -13.55 -14.60 14.18
CA ARG A 630 -12.92 -15.01 12.91
C ARG A 630 -11.93 -13.99 12.34
N SER A 631 -11.84 -12.81 12.94
CA SER A 631 -10.90 -11.78 12.51
C SER A 631 -9.50 -12.11 12.97
N VAL A 632 -8.52 -11.51 12.30
CA VAL A 632 -7.10 -11.64 12.62
C VAL A 632 -6.55 -10.29 13.02
N PHE A 633 -5.71 -10.28 14.05
CA PHE A 633 -4.94 -9.08 14.36
C PHE A 633 -3.87 -8.88 13.30
N ASP A 634 -3.81 -7.67 12.79
CA ASP A 634 -2.83 -7.27 11.82
C ASP A 634 -1.53 -6.89 12.53
N CYS A 635 -0.47 -7.65 12.29
CA CYS A 635 0.88 -7.43 12.82
C CYS A 635 1.48 -6.06 12.45
N HIS A 636 0.89 -5.34 11.49
CA HIS A 636 1.35 -4.02 11.07
C HIS A 636 0.67 -2.88 11.84
N THR A 637 -0.60 -3.01 12.19
CA THR A 637 -1.39 -1.93 12.82
C THR A 637 -1.89 -2.26 14.21
N GLY A 638 -1.88 -3.53 14.61
CA GLY A 638 -2.51 -4.04 15.83
C GLY A 638 -4.03 -4.12 15.74
N LEU A 639 -4.64 -3.72 14.61
CA LEU A 639 -6.08 -3.70 14.40
C LEU A 639 -6.61 -5.02 13.82
N ARG A 640 -7.89 -5.31 14.02
CA ARG A 640 -8.52 -6.52 13.46
C ARG A 640 -8.90 -6.35 12.01
N LEU A 641 -8.52 -7.32 11.18
CA LEU A 641 -8.95 -7.45 9.80
C LEU A 641 -9.83 -8.69 9.63
N LEU A 642 -10.92 -8.56 8.87
CA LEU A 642 -11.76 -9.69 8.50
C LEU A 642 -11.34 -10.21 7.12
N GLU A 643 -11.07 -11.50 7.02
CA GLU A 643 -10.69 -12.09 5.74
C GLU A 643 -11.82 -12.00 4.70
N ALA A 644 -11.45 -11.65 3.49
CA ALA A 644 -12.33 -11.51 2.35
C ALA A 644 -11.74 -12.22 1.13
N THR A 645 -12.61 -12.74 0.28
CA THR A 645 -12.19 -13.39 -0.96
C THR A 645 -13.25 -13.13 -2.03
N LYS A 646 -12.81 -12.77 -3.24
CA LYS A 646 -13.70 -12.65 -4.39
C LYS A 646 -13.93 -14.04 -4.96
N LEU A 647 -15.18 -14.47 -5.00
CA LEU A 647 -15.54 -15.68 -5.75
C LEU A 647 -15.35 -15.34 -7.23
N HIS A 648 -14.35 -15.95 -7.86
CA HIS A 648 -14.26 -15.96 -9.31
C HIS A 648 -15.46 -16.77 -9.79
N GLY A 649 -16.44 -16.09 -10.38
CA GLY A 649 -17.52 -16.74 -11.10
C GLY A 649 -16.95 -17.45 -12.32
N PHE A 650 -16.37 -18.63 -12.15
CA PHE A 650 -16.18 -19.56 -13.25
C PHE A 650 -17.56 -20.04 -13.66
N GLY A 651 -18.04 -19.53 -14.78
CA GLY A 651 -19.20 -20.10 -15.47
C GLY A 651 -18.89 -21.53 -15.89
N ALA A 652 -19.45 -22.48 -15.16
CA ALA A 652 -20.25 -23.58 -15.70
C ALA A 652 -20.85 -24.32 -14.51
N LYS A 653 -22.18 -24.45 -14.49
CA LYS A 653 -22.84 -25.49 -13.70
C LYS A 653 -22.31 -26.83 -14.23
N SER A 654 -21.29 -27.37 -13.59
CA SER A 654 -20.85 -28.74 -13.78
C SER A 654 -21.85 -29.63 -13.07
N THR A 655 -22.91 -29.98 -13.80
CA THR A 655 -23.78 -31.11 -13.44
C THR A 655 -22.92 -32.36 -13.53
N PHE A 656 -22.30 -32.75 -12.42
CA PHE A 656 -21.67 -34.07 -12.30
C PHE A 656 -22.78 -35.13 -12.35
N HIS A 657 -23.05 -35.65 -13.55
CA HIS A 657 -23.74 -36.93 -13.69
C HIS A 657 -22.73 -38.03 -13.38
N TYR A 658 -22.83 -38.61 -12.18
CA TYR A 658 -22.28 -39.92 -11.89
C TYR A 658 -22.99 -40.95 -12.78
N SER A 659 -22.37 -41.37 -13.87
CA SER A 659 -22.76 -42.58 -14.58
C SER A 659 -22.16 -43.78 -13.85
N THR A 660 -22.93 -44.36 -12.94
CA THR A 660 -22.68 -45.66 -12.33
C THR A 660 -22.89 -46.75 -13.38
N GLN A 661 -21.82 -47.17 -14.06
CA GLN A 661 -21.81 -48.47 -14.73
C GLN A 661 -21.64 -49.56 -13.65
N ARG A 662 -22.78 -50.18 -13.30
CA ARG A 662 -22.81 -51.47 -12.62
C ARG A 662 -22.31 -52.53 -13.60
N VAL A 663 -21.20 -53.17 -13.24
CA VAL A 663 -20.88 -54.52 -13.71
C VAL A 663 -21.76 -55.48 -12.92
N GLN A 664 -22.64 -56.22 -13.59
CA GLN A 664 -23.25 -57.43 -13.08
C GLN A 664 -23.04 -58.54 -14.11
N ILE A 665 -22.20 -59.50 -13.71
CA ILE A 665 -22.01 -60.89 -14.20
C ILE A 665 -21.61 -61.03 -15.67
#